data_AF-A0A5N3VZ18-F1
#
_entry.id   AF-A0A5N3VZ18-F1
#
_cell.length_a   1.000
_cell.length_b   1.000
_cell.length_c   1.000
_cell.angle_alpha   90.00
_cell.angle_beta   90.00
_cell.angle_gamma   90.00
#
_symmetry.space_group_name_H-M   'P 1'
#
loop_
_entity.id
_entity.type
_entity.pdbx_description
1 polymer ?
#
loop_
_entity_poly.entity_id
_entity_poly.type
_entity_poly.pdbx_seq_one_letter_code
_entity_poly.pdbx_strand_id
1 'polypeptide(L)'
;MTLQELVHRAASLYSDEIAVCFDECNNQPPVYYTYKTVINAASALSNFLQLHCDFQGIREIGLYCHPTINLPSWILGILQVPAAYAPVDPDSPPALSFHFMKKCNLKYILVEKAHISKFKSSYEALLNYDMLTVEHNDLILFRLHWKNVEVSLVLNDRKEKFEKGKMTTSMSSESSSEEKSEEHVDARLKHCLAYVLHTSGTTGVPKIVRVPHACIVPNIQHFRVLFEVTHEDVLFLASPLTFDPSVVEIFVALSSGASLLIVPTSVKVVPSKLAAVLFSHHRVTILQATPTLLRRFGSHLIKSTVLSTSTSLRILALGGEAFPSLTVLKSWRGVGNKTQIFNIYGITEVSSWATFYRIPEKILNSTLKCELPVQLGFPLLGTVVEVRDTNGVTIQEGNGQVFLGGRNRVCFLDGEMTVPLGTMRATGDLVTVKDGEMFFLGRKDSQIKRHGKRLNLELVQQVAEGLQQVESCAVTWYNQEKLILFMVTKNDLVKDYIFEELQKHLPSHAVPDELVLINSLPFTSHGKVDVSELNKIYLNYINLKSECKLNGKEELWEKLHHLWKSVLSLSEDALKIPDESLFLNSGGDSLKSIRLLGEIENLVGTSVPGLLEIILSSSILEIYNHILQTVFPEKDLTLSKNHAMKRKFSDVTQEETSGKSLHQESVVPLNCDNEINAFIALSRGSQILSLTTDRCLTKLGPCPSAYPSDLISQTDIQNRESLNTPPLIGKSEDPSCVVEVSEEETPVIRAEKMEFRVRWRSDTGKCVDASPLVVIPAIDKSSATVYIGSHSRIMMAVGLYSGKLKWEQILGDRIESSACVSKCGNFIVVGCYNGLVYVLKSNSGEKYWMFTTEDAVKSSATVDPTTGLLYIGSHDQHAYALDIYKKKCVWKLKCGGTVFSSPCLSLIPYHLYFATLGGLLLAVNPATGDRVWKHSCGKPLFSSPRCCLQYIFIGCVDGNLLCFTHFGEQVWQFSTNEPIFSSPCTSASEQEIFFGSHDCFIYCCSMKGHLQWKFETTSRVYSTPFVFRNHNHTNEMLLAAASTDGKLWILESKSGQLQSVYELPGEVFSSPVVWESLLIIGCRNNYVYCLDLSGDKGNEVQSLEYT
;
A
#
# COMPACT_ATOMS: atom_id res chain seq x y z
N MET A 1 36.04 9.16 -23.15
CA MET A 1 36.08 7.80 -23.71
C MET A 1 34.73 7.15 -23.49
N THR A 2 34.15 6.51 -24.50
CA THR A 2 32.81 5.90 -24.46
C THR A 2 32.88 4.36 -24.48
N LEU A 3 31.74 3.68 -24.31
CA LEU A 3 31.67 2.21 -24.31
C LEU A 3 31.96 1.64 -25.69
N GLN A 4 31.41 2.24 -26.74
CA GLN A 4 31.66 1.86 -28.12
C GLN A 4 33.13 2.10 -28.52
N GLU A 5 33.78 3.16 -28.04
CA GLU A 5 35.21 3.38 -28.28
C GLU A 5 36.08 2.29 -27.64
N LEU A 6 35.72 1.81 -26.45
CA LEU A 6 36.39 0.68 -25.80
C LEU A 6 36.31 -0.59 -26.64
N VAL A 7 35.12 -0.89 -27.18
CA VAL A 7 34.92 -2.07 -28.03
C VAL A 7 35.62 -1.92 -29.38
N HIS A 8 35.58 -0.75 -30.02
CA HIS A 8 36.30 -0.48 -31.27
C HIS A 8 37.81 -0.67 -31.13
N ARG A 9 38.40 -0.24 -30.01
CA ARG A 9 39.82 -0.49 -29.73
C ARG A 9 40.12 -1.99 -29.60
N ALA A 10 39.28 -2.75 -28.93
CA ALA A 10 39.45 -4.20 -28.83
C ALA A 10 39.29 -4.87 -30.20
N ALA A 11 38.27 -4.49 -30.96
CA ALA A 11 38.01 -5.00 -32.31
C ALA A 11 39.16 -4.73 -33.30
N SER A 12 39.87 -3.61 -33.17
CA SER A 12 41.05 -3.33 -34.00
C SER A 12 42.22 -4.30 -33.75
N LEU A 13 42.28 -4.93 -32.58
CA LEU A 13 43.31 -5.88 -32.20
C LEU A 13 42.87 -7.33 -32.44
N TYR A 14 41.58 -7.61 -32.22
CA TYR A 14 41.01 -8.97 -32.20
C TYR A 14 39.90 -9.15 -33.26
N SER A 15 40.05 -8.51 -34.42
CA SER A 15 39.02 -8.45 -35.48
C SER A 15 38.41 -9.81 -35.84
N ASP A 16 39.25 -10.85 -35.96
CA ASP A 16 38.84 -12.17 -36.42
C ASP A 16 38.52 -13.14 -35.28
N GLU A 17 38.71 -12.72 -34.02
CA GLU A 17 38.33 -13.49 -32.84
C GLU A 17 36.82 -13.49 -32.63
N ILE A 18 36.32 -14.54 -31.96
CA ILE A 18 34.89 -14.67 -31.61
C ILE A 18 34.54 -13.63 -30.55
N ALA A 19 33.61 -12.74 -30.88
CA ALA A 19 33.09 -11.74 -29.97
C ALA A 19 31.84 -12.23 -29.22
N VAL A 20 30.98 -12.98 -29.90
CA VAL A 20 29.68 -13.40 -29.37
C VAL A 20 29.36 -14.82 -29.84
N CYS A 21 28.88 -15.65 -28.92
CA CYS A 21 28.33 -16.96 -29.18
C CYS A 21 26.88 -17.02 -28.68
N PHE A 22 25.97 -17.51 -29.51
CA PHE A 22 24.59 -17.79 -29.15
C PHE A 22 24.29 -19.28 -29.30
N ASP A 23 23.82 -19.92 -28.23
CA ASP A 23 23.48 -21.34 -28.20
C ASP A 23 22.03 -21.54 -27.76
N GLU A 24 21.17 -22.00 -28.66
CA GLU A 24 19.76 -22.28 -28.37
C GLU A 24 19.54 -23.53 -27.52
N CYS A 25 20.56 -24.39 -27.39
CA CYS A 25 20.54 -25.63 -26.62
C CYS A 25 19.42 -26.61 -27.04
N ASN A 26 19.11 -26.64 -28.34
CA ASN A 26 18.08 -27.48 -28.97
C ASN A 26 18.66 -28.48 -29.99
N ASN A 27 19.91 -28.91 -29.78
CA ASN A 27 20.71 -29.78 -30.65
C ASN A 27 21.13 -29.16 -32.01
N GLN A 28 20.87 -27.87 -32.23
CA GLN A 28 21.48 -27.11 -33.33
C GLN A 28 22.89 -26.64 -32.95
N PRO A 29 23.81 -26.47 -33.92
CA PRO A 29 25.12 -25.91 -33.64
C PRO A 29 25.00 -24.45 -33.17
N PRO A 30 25.86 -23.98 -32.24
CA PRO A 30 25.87 -22.59 -31.82
C PRO A 30 26.23 -21.64 -32.97
N VAL A 31 25.71 -20.42 -32.90
CA VAL A 31 25.99 -19.34 -33.86
C VAL A 31 27.06 -18.41 -33.29
N TYR A 32 28.02 -18.01 -34.11
CA TYR A 32 29.15 -17.18 -33.69
C TYR A 32 29.29 -15.94 -34.56
N TYR A 33 29.54 -14.79 -33.94
CA TYR A 33 30.00 -13.58 -34.61
C TYR A 33 31.40 -13.20 -34.14
N THR A 34 32.27 -12.88 -35.10
CA THR A 34 33.57 -12.27 -34.81
C THR A 34 33.41 -10.79 -34.48
N TYR A 35 34.45 -10.18 -33.88
CA TYR A 35 34.49 -8.73 -33.65
C TYR A 35 34.21 -7.93 -34.92
N LYS A 36 34.79 -8.34 -36.05
CA LYS A 36 34.55 -7.74 -37.36
C LYS A 36 33.07 -7.77 -37.75
N THR A 37 32.41 -8.91 -37.57
CA THR A 37 30.98 -9.07 -37.89
C THR A 37 30.12 -8.18 -36.99
N VAL A 38 30.41 -8.15 -35.69
CA VAL A 38 29.70 -7.29 -34.72
C VAL A 38 29.83 -5.81 -35.07
N ILE A 39 31.05 -5.34 -35.34
CA ILE A 39 31.31 -3.93 -35.69
C ILE A 39 30.67 -3.55 -37.03
N ASN A 40 30.73 -4.43 -38.04
CA ASN A 40 30.10 -4.16 -39.34
C ASN A 40 28.58 -4.06 -39.21
N ALA A 41 27.95 -4.99 -38.49
CA ALA A 41 26.51 -4.98 -38.24
C ALA A 41 26.09 -3.74 -37.42
N ALA A 42 26.87 -3.38 -36.39
CA ALA A 42 26.64 -2.17 -35.61
C ALA A 42 26.73 -0.90 -36.48
N SER A 43 27.76 -0.79 -37.31
CA SER A 43 27.96 0.36 -38.21
C SER A 43 26.83 0.48 -39.24
N ALA A 44 26.34 -0.66 -39.76
CA ALA A 44 25.20 -0.70 -40.66
C ALA A 44 23.92 -0.17 -39.97
N LEU A 45 23.67 -0.56 -38.72
CA LEU A 45 22.55 -0.04 -37.93
C LEU A 45 22.72 1.45 -37.63
N SER A 46 23.93 1.91 -37.31
CA SER A 46 24.18 3.33 -37.07
C SER A 46 23.90 4.19 -38.29
N ASN A 47 24.32 3.75 -39.47
CA ASN A 47 24.02 4.44 -40.74
C ASN A 47 22.49 4.47 -40.98
N PHE A 48 21.81 3.36 -40.73
CA PHE A 48 20.34 3.29 -40.81
C PHE A 48 19.68 4.30 -39.84
N LEU A 49 20.11 4.35 -38.59
CA LEU A 49 19.57 5.28 -37.60
C LEU A 49 19.87 6.74 -37.97
N GLN A 50 21.04 7.07 -38.52
CA GLN A 50 21.37 8.41 -39.02
C GLN A 50 20.47 8.86 -40.18
N LEU A 51 20.04 7.93 -41.03
CA LEU A 51 19.14 8.21 -42.15
C LEU A 51 17.68 8.40 -41.72
N HIS A 52 17.23 7.72 -40.67
CA HIS A 52 15.80 7.63 -40.33
C HIS A 52 15.39 8.31 -39.01
N CYS A 53 16.35 8.66 -38.15
CA CYS A 53 16.09 9.30 -36.85
C CYS A 53 16.59 10.76 -36.84
N ASP A 54 15.78 11.65 -36.24
CA ASP A 54 16.14 13.05 -36.05
C ASP A 54 16.71 13.31 -34.65
N PHE A 55 18.04 13.33 -34.52
CA PHE A 55 18.73 13.48 -33.25
C PHE A 55 18.69 14.89 -32.64
N GLN A 56 17.90 15.83 -33.18
CA GLN A 56 17.64 17.11 -32.51
C GLN A 56 16.75 16.88 -31.29
N GLY A 57 17.38 16.70 -30.12
CA GLY A 57 16.70 16.53 -28.84
C GLY A 57 16.42 15.07 -28.43
N ILE A 58 16.65 14.09 -29.31
CA ILE A 58 16.62 12.66 -28.95
C ILE A 58 17.83 12.33 -28.10
N ARG A 59 17.60 11.55 -27.04
CA ARG A 59 18.66 11.07 -26.13
C ARG A 59 18.65 9.56 -25.98
N GLU A 60 17.59 8.90 -26.41
CA GLU A 60 17.24 7.54 -26.01
C GLU A 60 16.53 6.83 -27.16
N ILE A 61 16.94 5.60 -27.47
CA ILE A 61 16.28 4.70 -28.42
C ILE A 61 15.88 3.44 -27.67
N GLY A 62 14.59 3.10 -27.70
CA GLY A 62 14.10 1.84 -27.14
C GLY A 62 14.60 0.63 -27.92
N LEU A 63 14.88 -0.47 -27.22
CA LEU A 63 15.24 -1.75 -27.83
C LEU A 63 14.36 -2.86 -27.25
N TYR A 64 13.40 -3.34 -28.04
CA TYR A 64 12.44 -4.39 -27.67
C TYR A 64 12.86 -5.71 -28.33
N CYS A 65 13.60 -6.53 -27.58
CA CYS A 65 14.16 -7.79 -28.09
C CYS A 65 14.43 -8.80 -26.98
N HIS A 66 14.60 -10.06 -27.36
CA HIS A 66 15.26 -11.05 -26.50
C HIS A 66 16.78 -11.05 -26.74
N PRO A 67 17.60 -11.46 -25.76
CA PRO A 67 19.04 -11.60 -25.98
C PRO A 67 19.36 -12.69 -27.01
N THR A 68 19.85 -12.29 -28.17
CA THR A 68 20.24 -13.17 -29.29
C THR A 68 21.64 -12.79 -29.80
N ILE A 69 22.14 -13.49 -30.82
CA ILE A 69 23.46 -13.23 -31.42
C ILE A 69 23.65 -11.76 -31.89
N ASN A 70 22.57 -11.09 -32.30
CA ASN A 70 22.62 -9.73 -32.83
C ASN A 70 22.64 -8.64 -31.75
N LEU A 71 22.33 -8.99 -30.49
CA LEU A 71 22.15 -8.03 -29.41
C LEU A 71 23.35 -7.06 -29.24
N PRO A 72 24.62 -7.54 -29.18
CA PRO A 72 25.76 -6.63 -29.06
C PRO A 72 25.89 -5.65 -30.23
N SER A 73 25.62 -6.11 -31.45
CA SER A 73 25.63 -5.27 -32.65
C SER A 73 24.55 -4.19 -32.57
N TRP A 74 23.35 -4.52 -32.08
CA TRP A 74 22.26 -3.56 -31.92
C TRP A 74 22.57 -2.48 -30.89
N ILE A 75 23.07 -2.88 -29.70
CA ILE A 75 23.48 -1.94 -28.65
C ILE A 75 24.58 -1.01 -29.16
N LEU A 76 25.64 -1.57 -29.77
CA LEU A 76 26.74 -0.77 -30.31
C LEU A 76 26.29 0.17 -31.43
N GLY A 77 25.35 -0.28 -32.28
CA GLY A 77 24.80 0.54 -33.35
C GLY A 77 24.05 1.77 -32.83
N ILE A 78 23.31 1.63 -31.72
CA ILE A 78 22.67 2.75 -31.02
C ILE A 78 23.71 3.67 -30.37
N LEU A 79 24.73 3.13 -29.70
CA LEU A 79 25.75 3.92 -29.01
C LEU A 79 26.65 4.75 -29.94
N GLN A 80 26.74 4.37 -31.22
CA GLN A 80 27.49 5.12 -32.24
C GLN A 80 26.74 6.37 -32.74
N VAL A 81 25.42 6.45 -32.54
CA VAL A 81 24.66 7.70 -32.73
C VAL A 81 24.55 8.46 -31.40
N PRO A 82 24.11 9.72 -31.37
CA PRO A 82 24.04 10.51 -30.13
C PRO A 82 22.85 10.10 -29.24
N ALA A 83 22.69 8.80 -28.98
CA ALA A 83 21.61 8.24 -28.18
C ALA A 83 22.09 7.12 -27.25
N ALA A 84 21.47 7.03 -26.08
CA ALA A 84 21.52 5.88 -25.20
C ALA A 84 20.52 4.81 -25.65
N TYR A 85 20.79 3.55 -25.34
CA TYR A 85 19.79 2.49 -25.52
C TYR A 85 18.94 2.30 -24.26
N ALA A 86 17.66 1.98 -24.46
CA ALA A 86 16.69 1.71 -23.39
C ALA A 86 16.06 0.32 -23.61
N PRO A 87 16.51 -0.74 -22.91
CA PRO A 87 16.01 -2.08 -23.11
C PRO A 87 14.57 -2.22 -22.60
N VAL A 88 13.71 -2.84 -23.41
CA VAL A 88 12.30 -3.12 -23.08
C VAL A 88 12.08 -4.62 -23.20
N ASP A 89 11.79 -5.27 -22.08
CA ASP A 89 11.61 -6.72 -22.01
C ASP A 89 10.28 -7.15 -22.63
N PRO A 90 10.28 -7.97 -23.71
CA PRO A 90 9.07 -8.46 -24.35
C PRO A 90 8.16 -9.28 -23.43
N ASP A 91 8.67 -9.86 -22.35
CA ASP A 91 7.92 -10.70 -21.41
C ASP A 91 7.42 -9.94 -20.18
N SER A 92 7.77 -8.66 -20.07
CA SER A 92 7.25 -7.80 -19.00
C SER A 92 5.76 -7.45 -19.19
N PRO A 93 5.01 -7.20 -18.11
CA PRO A 93 3.64 -6.70 -18.21
C PRO A 93 3.56 -5.42 -19.06
N PRO A 94 2.68 -5.34 -20.08
CA PRO A 94 2.62 -4.21 -21.00
C PRO A 94 2.45 -2.84 -20.32
N ALA A 95 1.71 -2.78 -19.21
CA ALA A 95 1.53 -1.54 -18.46
C ALA A 95 2.85 -0.98 -17.88
N LEU A 96 3.75 -1.85 -17.41
CA LEU A 96 5.06 -1.45 -16.86
C LEU A 96 5.99 -0.95 -17.97
N SER A 97 6.07 -1.69 -19.07
CA SER A 97 6.87 -1.29 -20.23
C SER A 97 6.33 -0.03 -20.89
N PHE A 98 5.01 0.14 -20.98
CA PHE A 98 4.39 1.38 -21.45
C PHE A 98 4.77 2.58 -20.56
N HIS A 99 4.68 2.42 -19.24
CA HIS A 99 5.09 3.46 -18.30
C HIS A 99 6.56 3.84 -18.48
N PHE A 100 7.45 2.85 -18.58
CA PHE A 100 8.88 3.07 -18.84
C PHE A 100 9.10 3.85 -20.15
N MET A 101 8.54 3.39 -21.27
CA MET A 101 8.68 4.04 -22.58
C MET A 101 8.16 5.48 -22.56
N LYS A 102 7.02 5.72 -21.89
CA LYS A 102 6.39 7.04 -21.76
C LYS A 102 7.21 7.98 -20.87
N LYS A 103 7.71 7.50 -19.73
CA LYS A 103 8.50 8.29 -18.77
C LYS A 103 9.88 8.65 -19.32
N CYS A 104 10.47 7.77 -20.13
CA CYS A 104 11.65 8.06 -20.95
C CYS A 104 11.35 9.01 -22.14
N ASN A 105 10.07 9.22 -22.47
CA ASN A 105 9.63 9.99 -23.64
C ASN A 105 10.29 9.48 -24.93
N LEU A 106 10.32 8.15 -25.11
CA LEU A 106 10.98 7.53 -26.25
C LEU A 106 10.32 7.98 -27.56
N LYS A 107 11.09 8.60 -28.46
CA LYS A 107 10.61 8.99 -29.80
C LYS A 107 10.71 7.83 -30.79
N TYR A 108 11.67 6.93 -30.57
CA TYR A 108 11.94 5.78 -31.44
C TYR A 108 12.16 4.52 -30.61
N ILE A 109 11.66 3.40 -31.14
CA ILE A 109 11.92 2.06 -30.60
C ILE A 109 12.22 1.09 -31.75
N LEU A 110 13.28 0.31 -31.56
CA LEU A 110 13.64 -0.82 -32.42
C LEU A 110 12.98 -2.07 -31.87
N VAL A 111 12.19 -2.75 -32.69
CA VAL A 111 11.48 -3.98 -32.33
C VAL A 111 12.02 -5.13 -33.16
N GLU A 112 12.45 -6.20 -32.49
CA GLU A 112 12.89 -7.42 -33.14
C GLU A 112 11.74 -8.08 -33.93
N LYS A 113 12.05 -8.54 -35.15
CA LYS A 113 11.08 -9.04 -36.12
C LYS A 113 10.22 -10.17 -35.57
N ALA A 114 10.81 -11.07 -34.80
CA ALA A 114 10.11 -12.18 -34.15
C ALA A 114 9.02 -11.73 -33.16
N HIS A 115 9.08 -10.49 -32.67
CA HIS A 115 8.20 -9.98 -31.62
C HIS A 115 7.28 -8.83 -32.04
N ILE A 116 7.21 -8.50 -33.34
CA ILE A 116 6.34 -7.44 -33.85
C ILE A 116 4.87 -7.70 -33.52
N SER A 117 4.38 -8.92 -33.72
CA SER A 117 2.98 -9.27 -33.45
C SER A 117 2.62 -9.06 -31.99
N LYS A 118 3.52 -9.50 -31.08
CA LYS A 118 3.39 -9.30 -29.63
C LYS A 118 3.45 -7.82 -29.25
N PHE A 119 4.36 -7.06 -29.85
CA PHE A 119 4.47 -5.62 -29.61
C PHE A 119 3.19 -4.90 -30.03
N LYS A 120 2.70 -5.14 -31.25
CA LYS A 120 1.45 -4.53 -31.76
C LYS A 120 0.27 -4.89 -30.85
N SER A 121 0.04 -6.17 -30.58
CA SER A 121 -1.11 -6.58 -29.75
C SER A 121 -1.05 -6.03 -28.31
N SER A 122 0.14 -5.87 -27.75
CA SER A 122 0.33 -5.37 -26.38
C SER A 122 0.15 -3.84 -26.27
N TYR A 123 0.39 -3.09 -27.35
CA TYR A 123 0.49 -1.63 -27.29
C TYR A 123 -0.44 -0.87 -28.24
N GLU A 124 -1.15 -1.53 -29.15
CA GLU A 124 -2.07 -0.90 -30.12
C GLU A 124 -3.18 -0.07 -29.45
N ALA A 125 -3.66 -0.51 -28.29
CA ALA A 125 -4.66 0.25 -27.51
C ALA A 125 -4.05 1.41 -26.69
N LEU A 126 -2.73 1.44 -26.49
CA LEU A 126 -2.05 2.33 -25.54
C LEU A 126 -1.17 3.39 -26.22
N LEU A 127 -0.65 3.10 -27.42
CA LEU A 127 0.33 3.92 -28.13
C LEU A 127 -0.20 4.28 -29.52
N ASN A 128 -0.07 5.55 -29.91
CA ASN A 128 -0.08 5.90 -31.33
C ASN A 128 1.36 5.80 -31.83
N TYR A 129 1.58 5.11 -32.94
CA TYR A 129 2.89 5.00 -33.56
C TYR A 129 2.77 5.00 -35.08
N ASP A 130 3.76 5.58 -35.73
CA ASP A 130 3.94 5.49 -37.18
C ASP A 130 4.97 4.38 -37.43
N MET A 131 4.58 3.37 -38.20
CA MET A 131 5.53 2.38 -38.68
C MET A 131 6.34 3.03 -39.81
N LEU A 132 7.60 3.37 -39.54
CA LEU A 132 8.54 3.65 -40.61
C LEU A 132 8.84 2.29 -41.26
N THR A 133 8.27 2.02 -42.43
CA THR A 133 8.40 0.78 -43.21
C THR A 133 9.82 0.59 -43.76
N VAL A 134 10.83 0.60 -42.90
CA VAL A 134 12.21 0.33 -43.29
C VAL A 134 12.77 -0.72 -42.33
N GLU A 135 12.91 -1.94 -42.85
CA GLU A 135 13.48 -3.09 -42.17
C GLU A 135 15.02 -3.01 -42.22
N HIS A 136 15.68 -3.35 -41.12
CA HIS A 136 17.14 -3.44 -41.08
C HIS A 136 17.57 -4.60 -40.17
N ASN A 137 18.17 -5.65 -40.74
CA ASN A 137 18.81 -6.76 -40.01
C ASN A 137 17.98 -7.27 -38.81
N ASP A 138 16.77 -7.76 -39.11
CA ASP A 138 15.77 -8.28 -38.15
C ASP A 138 15.19 -7.25 -37.17
N LEU A 139 15.43 -5.96 -37.36
CA LEU A 139 14.79 -4.88 -36.60
C LEU A 139 13.81 -4.09 -37.48
N ILE A 140 12.72 -3.66 -36.85
CA ILE A 140 11.83 -2.63 -37.39
C ILE A 140 11.85 -1.41 -36.48
N LEU A 141 12.04 -0.25 -37.08
CA LEU A 141 12.00 1.04 -36.39
C LEU A 141 10.58 1.58 -36.32
N PHE A 142 10.07 1.77 -35.12
CA PHE A 142 8.80 2.45 -34.86
C PHE A 142 9.05 3.87 -34.38
N ARG A 143 8.32 4.84 -34.95
CA ARG A 143 8.26 6.19 -34.42
C ARG A 143 7.06 6.29 -33.48
N LEU A 144 7.32 6.63 -32.22
CA LEU A 144 6.30 6.72 -31.20
C LEU A 144 5.73 8.14 -31.15
N HIS A 145 4.40 8.23 -31.09
CA HIS A 145 3.66 9.49 -30.98
C HIS A 145 2.89 9.53 -29.66
N TRP A 146 3.40 10.33 -28.75
CA TRP A 146 2.74 10.63 -27.50
C TRP A 146 1.69 11.71 -27.77
N LYS A 147 0.41 11.33 -27.92
CA LYS A 147 -0.68 12.32 -27.90
C LYS A 147 -0.73 12.95 -26.50
N ASN A 148 -1.02 14.24 -26.41
CA ASN A 148 -1.47 14.90 -25.17
C ASN A 148 -2.92 14.46 -24.85
N VAL A 149 -3.13 13.15 -24.81
CA VAL A 149 -4.28 12.55 -24.15
C VAL A 149 -3.71 12.07 -22.83
N GLU A 150 -4.18 12.63 -21.72
CA GLU A 150 -3.90 12.09 -20.39
C GLU A 150 -4.57 10.73 -20.28
N VAL A 151 -3.93 9.72 -20.86
CA VAL A 151 -4.17 8.31 -20.59
C VAL A 151 -3.62 8.09 -19.18
N SER A 152 -4.52 8.13 -18.20
CA SER A 152 -4.30 7.75 -16.81
C SER A 152 -4.19 6.22 -16.71
N LEU A 153 -3.10 5.69 -17.27
CA LEU A 153 -2.56 4.42 -16.82
C LEU A 153 -1.80 4.67 -15.53
N VAL A 154 -2.34 4.07 -14.47
CA VAL A 154 -1.82 3.92 -13.12
C VAL A 154 -0.29 3.84 -13.12
N LEU A 155 0.34 4.93 -12.66
CA LEU A 155 1.61 5.02 -11.94
C LEU A 155 1.84 6.50 -11.65
N ASN A 156 1.64 6.90 -10.39
CA ASN A 156 1.75 8.26 -9.88
C ASN A 156 3.19 8.78 -10.05
N ASP A 157 3.46 9.52 -11.13
CA ASP A 157 4.67 10.31 -11.27
C ASP A 157 4.43 11.70 -10.69
N ARG A 158 4.98 11.95 -9.51
CA ARG A 158 5.06 13.27 -8.89
C ARG A 158 5.96 14.16 -9.75
N LYS A 159 5.39 15.18 -10.41
CA LYS A 159 6.19 16.29 -10.97
C LYS A 159 6.43 17.33 -9.88
N GLU A 160 7.66 17.37 -9.38
CA GLU A 160 8.22 18.55 -8.72
C GLU A 160 8.31 19.69 -9.74
N LYS A 161 7.67 20.83 -9.44
CA LYS A 161 7.91 22.09 -10.13
C LYS A 161 8.98 22.87 -9.38
N PHE A 162 10.20 22.84 -9.91
CA PHE A 162 11.10 24.00 -9.84
C PHE A 162 10.60 25.01 -10.88
N GLU A 163 10.15 26.17 -10.40
CA GLU A 163 9.74 27.28 -11.26
C GLU A 163 10.92 28.13 -11.72
N LYS A 164 10.74 28.63 -12.96
CA LYS A 164 11.59 29.55 -13.70
C LYS A 164 11.69 30.91 -12.99
N GLY A 165 12.93 31.33 -12.71
CA GLY A 165 13.28 32.73 -12.47
C GLY A 165 13.74 33.43 -13.75
N LYS A 166 12.86 34.32 -14.24
CA LYS A 166 13.04 35.51 -15.09
C LYS A 166 14.30 35.70 -15.96
N MET A 167 14.01 35.85 -17.26
CA MET A 167 14.79 36.60 -18.25
C MET A 167 14.49 38.09 -18.07
N THR A 168 15.48 38.90 -17.70
CA THR A 168 15.45 40.36 -17.87
C THR A 168 16.83 40.85 -18.31
N THR A 169 16.84 41.45 -19.49
CA THR A 169 17.89 42.26 -20.09
C THR A 169 18.18 43.50 -19.24
N SER A 170 19.43 43.73 -18.86
CA SER A 170 20.00 45.08 -18.77
C SER A 170 21.53 45.04 -18.87
N MET A 171 22.07 46.09 -19.47
CA MET A 171 23.46 46.23 -19.90
C MET A 171 24.40 46.63 -18.75
N SER A 172 25.62 46.11 -18.84
CA SER A 172 26.93 46.68 -18.44
C SER A 172 27.06 47.40 -17.08
N SER A 173 27.80 46.77 -16.17
CA SER A 173 28.97 47.41 -15.54
C SER A 173 29.86 46.34 -14.91
N GLU A 174 31.16 46.43 -15.21
CA GLU A 174 32.21 45.54 -14.74
C GLU A 174 32.44 45.72 -13.22
N SER A 175 32.49 44.62 -12.48
CA SER A 175 33.44 44.49 -11.36
C SER A 175 33.68 43.00 -11.07
N SER A 176 34.95 42.66 -11.03
CA SER A 176 35.53 41.33 -10.89
C SER A 176 35.47 40.81 -9.46
N SER A 177 34.82 39.66 -9.25
CA SER A 177 35.07 38.76 -8.12
C SER A 177 34.95 37.32 -8.60
N GLU A 178 36.04 36.56 -8.48
CA GLU A 178 36.15 35.16 -8.89
C GLU A 178 35.23 34.25 -8.04
N GLU A 179 34.02 33.98 -8.53
CA GLU A 179 33.22 32.84 -8.08
C GLU A 179 33.73 31.57 -8.77
N LYS A 180 34.16 30.57 -7.98
CA LYS A 180 34.44 29.21 -8.49
C LYS A 180 33.15 28.65 -9.08
N SER A 181 33.05 28.64 -10.41
CA SER A 181 31.96 27.96 -11.13
C SER A 181 31.95 26.48 -10.72
N GLU A 182 30.92 26.03 -10.00
CA GLU A 182 30.74 24.61 -9.71
C GLU A 182 30.58 23.85 -11.04
N GLU A 183 31.47 22.89 -11.30
CA GLU A 183 31.41 22.03 -12.48
C GLU A 183 30.21 21.05 -12.36
N HIS A 184 29.45 20.87 -13.45
CA HIS A 184 28.26 20.01 -13.49
C HIS A 184 28.33 19.00 -14.65
N VAL A 185 27.75 17.81 -14.48
CA VAL A 185 27.46 16.86 -15.58
C VAL A 185 26.12 17.23 -16.19
N ASP A 186 26.05 17.31 -17.53
CA ASP A 186 24.82 17.63 -18.27
C ASP A 186 24.42 16.48 -19.21
N ALA A 187 23.23 15.93 -19.00
CA ALA A 187 22.64 14.86 -19.83
C ALA A 187 22.37 15.30 -21.28
N ARG A 188 22.39 16.62 -21.56
CA ARG A 188 22.14 17.24 -22.87
C ARG A 188 23.35 17.26 -23.80
N LEU A 189 24.54 16.93 -23.29
CA LEU A 189 25.72 16.79 -24.13
C LEU A 189 25.58 15.58 -25.05
N LYS A 190 25.98 15.75 -26.32
CA LYS A 190 25.99 14.64 -27.30
C LYS A 190 26.92 13.52 -26.80
N HIS A 191 26.49 12.28 -26.98
CA HIS A 191 27.21 11.07 -26.50
C HIS A 191 27.51 11.06 -24.99
N CYS A 192 26.71 11.79 -24.19
CA CYS A 192 26.84 11.76 -22.73
C CYS A 192 26.31 10.45 -22.15
N LEU A 193 25.08 10.08 -22.50
CA LEU A 193 24.38 8.92 -21.94
C LEU A 193 24.75 7.64 -22.69
N ALA A 194 24.91 6.55 -21.92
CA ALA A 194 25.15 5.20 -22.42
C ALA A 194 23.86 4.38 -22.47
N TYR A 195 23.11 4.32 -21.36
CA TYR A 195 21.91 3.51 -21.27
C TYR A 195 20.90 4.09 -20.27
N VAL A 196 19.65 3.65 -20.37
CA VAL A 196 18.56 4.04 -19.47
C VAL A 196 17.83 2.80 -18.96
N LEU A 197 17.65 2.71 -17.64
CA LEU A 197 16.92 1.63 -16.98
C LEU A 197 15.85 2.19 -16.06
N HIS A 198 14.95 1.32 -15.59
CA HIS A 198 14.12 1.61 -14.43
C HIS A 198 14.52 0.73 -13.24
N THR A 199 14.42 1.26 -12.03
CA THR A 199 14.53 0.48 -10.79
C THR A 199 13.16 0.38 -10.13
N SER A 200 12.88 -0.70 -9.40
CA SER A 200 11.56 -0.93 -8.80
C SER A 200 11.16 0.10 -7.72
N GLY A 201 12.10 0.92 -7.25
CA GLY A 201 11.87 1.93 -6.22
C GLY A 201 11.48 1.33 -4.86
N THR A 202 12.16 1.71 -3.78
CA THR A 202 11.77 1.28 -2.42
C THR A 202 10.38 1.81 -1.99
N THR A 203 9.86 2.80 -2.73
CA THR A 203 8.54 3.43 -2.57
C THR A 203 7.45 2.82 -3.47
N GLY A 204 7.76 1.80 -4.27
CA GLY A 204 6.81 1.13 -5.17
C GLY A 204 6.55 1.84 -6.51
N VAL A 205 7.06 3.05 -6.73
CA VAL A 205 7.06 3.73 -8.05
C VAL A 205 8.42 3.53 -8.71
N PRO A 206 8.48 2.95 -9.93
CA PRO A 206 9.74 2.77 -10.62
C PRO A 206 10.43 4.09 -10.97
N LYS A 207 11.72 4.21 -10.61
CA LYS A 207 12.54 5.38 -10.93
C LYS A 207 13.26 5.17 -12.25
N ILE A 208 13.37 6.21 -13.07
CA ILE A 208 14.21 6.16 -14.28
C ILE A 208 15.63 6.55 -13.92
N VAL A 209 16.60 5.76 -14.37
CA VAL A 209 18.02 6.04 -14.18
C VAL A 209 18.67 6.17 -15.56
N ARG A 210 19.14 7.37 -15.89
CA ARG A 210 19.94 7.63 -17.10
C ARG A 210 21.40 7.64 -16.75
N VAL A 211 22.17 6.76 -17.39
CA VAL A 211 23.55 6.49 -17.01
C VAL A 211 24.53 7.13 -18.00
N PRO A 212 25.41 8.04 -17.56
CA PRO A 212 26.48 8.59 -18.40
C PRO A 212 27.56 7.55 -18.74
N HIS A 213 28.17 7.67 -19.91
CA HIS A 213 29.40 6.95 -20.25
C HIS A 213 30.50 7.19 -19.20
N ALA A 214 30.67 8.43 -18.76
CA ALA A 214 31.66 8.79 -17.74
C ALA A 214 31.44 8.08 -16.38
N CYS A 215 30.21 7.61 -16.12
CA CYS A 215 29.86 6.90 -14.89
C CYS A 215 30.13 5.39 -14.99
N ILE A 216 29.78 4.76 -16.11
CA ILE A 216 29.94 3.29 -16.31
C ILE A 216 31.34 2.89 -16.79
N VAL A 217 32.02 3.69 -17.62
CA VAL A 217 33.32 3.32 -18.23
C VAL A 217 34.40 2.98 -17.20
N PRO A 218 34.57 3.73 -16.08
CA PRO A 218 35.54 3.37 -15.04
C PRO A 218 35.29 1.99 -14.43
N ASN A 219 34.02 1.60 -14.28
CA ASN A 219 33.61 0.30 -13.77
C ASN A 219 34.09 -0.83 -14.72
N ILE A 220 33.81 -0.69 -16.02
CA ILE A 220 34.27 -1.65 -17.05
C ILE A 220 35.80 -1.75 -17.06
N GLN A 221 36.50 -0.61 -17.11
CA GLN A 221 37.96 -0.61 -17.12
C GLN A 221 38.56 -1.30 -15.90
N HIS A 222 37.99 -1.05 -14.72
CA HIS A 222 38.52 -1.63 -13.49
C HIS A 222 38.31 -3.14 -13.44
N PHE A 223 37.13 -3.65 -13.84
CA PHE A 223 36.88 -5.09 -13.86
C PHE A 223 37.75 -5.84 -14.87
N ARG A 224 38.09 -5.24 -16.01
CA ARG A 224 39.04 -5.85 -16.96
C ARG A 224 40.39 -6.11 -16.33
N VAL A 225 40.88 -5.16 -15.54
CA VAL A 225 42.16 -5.28 -14.83
C VAL A 225 42.03 -6.22 -13.63
N LEU A 226 41.00 -6.03 -12.81
CA LEU A 226 40.76 -6.80 -11.59
C LEU A 226 40.55 -8.30 -11.87
N PHE A 227 39.85 -8.60 -12.95
CA PHE A 227 39.62 -9.97 -13.40
C PHE A 227 40.66 -10.42 -14.43
N GLU A 228 41.69 -9.63 -14.75
CA GLU A 228 42.74 -10.01 -15.71
C GLU A 228 42.16 -10.59 -17.01
N VAL A 229 41.20 -9.89 -17.60
CA VAL A 229 40.45 -10.39 -18.76
C VAL A 229 41.30 -10.34 -20.03
N THR A 230 41.29 -11.46 -20.76
CA THR A 230 42.05 -11.68 -22.00
C THR A 230 41.13 -12.10 -23.14
N HIS A 231 41.66 -12.21 -24.36
CA HIS A 231 40.89 -12.68 -25.51
C HIS A 231 40.53 -14.18 -25.45
N GLU A 232 41.20 -14.96 -24.60
CA GLU A 232 40.89 -16.39 -24.39
C GLU A 232 39.65 -16.61 -23.49
N ASP A 233 39.11 -15.53 -22.93
CA ASP A 233 38.03 -15.62 -21.96
C ASP A 233 36.65 -15.72 -22.58
N VAL A 234 35.78 -16.42 -21.86
CA VAL A 234 34.36 -16.53 -22.18
C VAL A 234 33.55 -16.05 -20.98
N LEU A 235 32.84 -14.94 -21.18
CA LEU A 235 31.92 -14.35 -20.20
C LEU A 235 30.50 -14.80 -20.51
N PHE A 236 29.75 -15.18 -19.48
CA PHE A 236 28.34 -15.49 -19.64
C PHE A 236 27.46 -14.25 -19.39
N LEU A 237 26.53 -13.96 -20.31
CA LEU A 237 25.46 -12.98 -20.10
C LEU A 237 24.39 -13.58 -19.17
N ALA A 238 24.67 -13.60 -17.88
CA ALA A 238 23.76 -14.11 -16.86
C ALA A 238 22.56 -13.17 -16.66
N SER A 239 22.83 -11.87 -16.56
CA SER A 239 21.88 -10.87 -16.12
C SER A 239 20.83 -10.53 -17.19
N PRO A 240 19.57 -10.23 -16.82
CA PRO A 240 18.60 -9.70 -17.77
C PRO A 240 19.02 -8.31 -18.28
N LEU A 241 18.65 -7.95 -19.51
CA LEU A 241 19.03 -6.67 -20.12
C LEU A 241 18.45 -5.44 -19.41
N THR A 242 17.35 -5.63 -18.69
CA THR A 242 16.71 -4.59 -17.88
C THR A 242 17.45 -4.31 -16.56
N PHE A 243 18.55 -5.01 -16.29
CA PHE A 243 19.41 -4.80 -15.13
C PHE A 243 20.83 -4.37 -15.57
N ASP A 244 21.42 -3.45 -14.82
CA ASP A 244 22.73 -2.88 -15.12
C ASP A 244 23.93 -3.84 -15.06
N PRO A 245 23.93 -5.01 -14.36
CA PRO A 245 25.09 -5.89 -14.42
C PRO A 245 25.24 -6.56 -15.81
N SER A 246 24.17 -6.61 -16.62
CA SER A 246 24.25 -7.05 -18.02
C SER A 246 25.16 -6.13 -18.86
N VAL A 247 25.18 -4.84 -18.56
CA VAL A 247 26.08 -3.86 -19.20
C VAL A 247 27.53 -4.20 -18.86
N VAL A 248 27.80 -4.56 -17.60
CA VAL A 248 29.14 -4.96 -17.16
C VAL A 248 29.58 -6.25 -17.87
N GLU A 249 28.70 -7.26 -17.94
CA GLU A 249 28.98 -8.53 -18.63
C GLU A 249 29.31 -8.31 -20.12
N ILE A 250 28.46 -7.57 -20.83
CA ILE A 250 28.63 -7.27 -22.27
C ILE A 250 29.94 -6.50 -22.50
N PHE A 251 30.15 -5.40 -21.79
CA PHE A 251 31.25 -4.50 -22.11
C PHE A 251 32.58 -4.93 -21.52
N VAL A 252 32.64 -5.69 -20.41
CA VAL A 252 33.90 -6.30 -19.96
C VAL A 252 34.39 -7.33 -20.98
N ALA A 253 33.49 -8.13 -21.56
CA ALA A 253 33.84 -9.09 -22.60
C ALA A 253 34.36 -8.37 -23.85
N LEU A 254 33.49 -7.52 -24.43
CA LEU A 254 33.72 -6.92 -25.75
C LEU A 254 34.82 -5.86 -25.76
N SER A 255 35.17 -5.27 -24.62
CA SER A 255 36.31 -4.35 -24.56
C SER A 255 37.65 -5.02 -24.27
N SER A 256 37.66 -6.34 -24.06
CA SER A 256 38.88 -7.11 -23.72
C SER A 256 39.34 -8.05 -24.83
N GLY A 257 38.58 -8.19 -25.92
CA GLY A 257 38.82 -9.22 -26.94
C GLY A 257 38.21 -10.58 -26.59
N ALA A 258 37.57 -10.70 -25.43
CA ALA A 258 36.93 -11.93 -24.96
C ALA A 258 35.63 -12.22 -25.71
N SER A 259 35.09 -13.43 -25.54
CA SER A 259 33.81 -13.86 -26.10
C SER A 259 32.67 -13.72 -25.09
N LEU A 260 31.50 -13.27 -25.55
CA LEU A 260 30.26 -13.22 -24.78
C LEU A 260 29.34 -14.40 -25.16
N LEU A 261 29.05 -15.27 -24.21
CA LEU A 261 28.08 -16.36 -24.37
C LEU A 261 26.67 -15.91 -23.99
N ILE A 262 25.72 -16.11 -24.91
CA ILE A 262 24.29 -15.84 -24.74
C ILE A 262 23.51 -17.14 -24.92
N VAL A 263 22.56 -17.39 -24.02
CA VAL A 263 21.63 -18.54 -24.11
C VAL A 263 20.19 -18.05 -23.84
N PRO A 264 19.16 -18.72 -24.40
CA PRO A 264 17.78 -18.39 -24.13
C PRO A 264 17.41 -18.46 -22.65
N THR A 265 16.44 -17.64 -22.22
CA THR A 265 15.92 -17.64 -20.85
C THR A 265 15.40 -19.02 -20.42
N SER A 266 14.82 -19.79 -21.34
CA SER A 266 14.37 -21.18 -21.10
C SER A 266 15.49 -22.12 -20.69
N VAL A 267 16.73 -21.86 -21.10
CA VAL A 267 17.93 -22.61 -20.67
C VAL A 267 18.39 -22.13 -19.30
N LYS A 268 18.41 -20.80 -19.08
CA LYS A 268 18.80 -20.18 -17.80
C LYS A 268 17.97 -20.70 -16.61
N VAL A 269 16.72 -21.11 -16.86
CA VAL A 269 15.83 -21.62 -15.82
C VAL A 269 16.02 -23.11 -15.47
N VAL A 270 16.83 -23.85 -16.23
CA VAL A 270 17.08 -25.29 -16.00
C VAL A 270 18.53 -25.51 -15.54
N PRO A 271 18.79 -25.70 -14.23
CA PRO A 271 20.15 -25.65 -13.68
C PRO A 271 21.11 -26.70 -14.27
N SER A 272 20.65 -27.93 -14.52
CA SER A 272 21.47 -28.99 -15.13
C SER A 272 21.88 -28.65 -16.57
N LYS A 273 20.94 -28.17 -17.38
CA LYS A 273 21.22 -27.71 -18.76
C LYS A 273 22.15 -26.51 -18.75
N LEU A 274 21.89 -25.52 -17.90
CA LEU A 274 22.72 -24.34 -17.79
C LEU A 274 24.16 -24.73 -17.39
N ALA A 275 24.35 -25.58 -16.38
CA ALA A 275 25.70 -26.00 -15.97
C ALA A 275 26.45 -26.74 -17.08
N ALA A 276 25.78 -27.63 -17.83
CA ALA A 276 26.38 -28.33 -18.96
C ALA A 276 26.83 -27.35 -20.06
N VAL A 277 25.97 -26.40 -20.42
CA VAL A 277 26.26 -25.42 -21.47
C VAL A 277 27.41 -24.51 -21.04
N LEU A 278 27.40 -24.01 -19.80
CA LEU A 278 28.44 -23.10 -19.31
C LEU A 278 29.80 -23.80 -19.15
N PHE A 279 29.86 -24.96 -18.50
CA PHE A 279 31.16 -25.53 -18.07
C PHE A 279 31.63 -26.70 -18.93
N SER A 280 30.71 -27.44 -19.56
CA SER A 280 31.07 -28.59 -20.40
C SER A 280 31.18 -28.22 -21.88
N HIS A 281 30.23 -27.44 -22.41
CA HIS A 281 30.20 -27.10 -23.85
C HIS A 281 31.07 -25.89 -24.17
N HIS A 282 30.87 -24.78 -23.46
CA HIS A 282 31.52 -23.48 -23.78
C HIS A 282 32.68 -23.10 -22.86
N ARG A 283 32.91 -23.86 -21.79
CA ARG A 283 34.02 -23.66 -20.83
C ARG A 283 34.15 -22.21 -20.33
N VAL A 284 33.04 -21.63 -19.87
CA VAL A 284 32.95 -20.26 -19.33
C VAL A 284 34.01 -20.04 -18.26
N THR A 285 34.78 -18.95 -18.40
CA THR A 285 35.91 -18.60 -17.54
C THR A 285 35.55 -17.56 -16.48
N ILE A 286 34.59 -16.68 -16.78
CA ILE A 286 34.13 -15.63 -15.87
C ILE A 286 32.60 -15.68 -15.75
N LEU A 287 32.12 -15.73 -14.51
CA LEU A 287 30.71 -15.69 -14.19
C LEU A 287 30.45 -14.56 -13.18
N GLN A 288 29.71 -13.54 -13.63
CA GLN A 288 29.03 -12.60 -12.74
C GLN A 288 27.61 -13.11 -12.51
N ALA A 289 27.18 -13.22 -11.25
CA ALA A 289 25.87 -13.76 -10.92
C ALA A 289 25.34 -13.20 -9.60
N THR A 290 24.03 -13.33 -9.37
CA THR A 290 23.49 -13.18 -8.02
C THR A 290 23.76 -14.44 -7.18
N PRO A 291 23.90 -14.32 -5.85
CA PRO A 291 23.89 -15.46 -4.95
C PRO A 291 22.72 -16.42 -5.22
N THR A 292 21.53 -15.89 -5.52
CA THR A 292 20.36 -16.72 -5.84
C THR A 292 20.52 -17.54 -7.13
N LEU A 293 21.08 -16.97 -8.20
CA LEU A 293 21.37 -17.74 -9.42
C LEU A 293 22.35 -18.88 -9.13
N LEU A 294 23.36 -18.65 -8.29
CA LEU A 294 24.29 -19.69 -7.90
C LEU A 294 23.60 -20.80 -7.09
N ARG A 295 22.77 -20.43 -6.10
CA ARG A 295 22.00 -21.39 -5.29
C ARG A 295 21.10 -22.28 -6.13
N ARG A 296 20.58 -21.79 -7.27
CA ARG A 296 19.71 -22.54 -8.18
C ARG A 296 20.35 -23.80 -8.73
N PHE A 297 21.69 -23.86 -8.86
CA PHE A 297 22.36 -25.09 -9.28
C PHE A 297 22.23 -26.23 -8.26
N GLY A 298 21.99 -25.91 -6.99
CA GLY A 298 21.98 -26.89 -5.90
C GLY A 298 23.40 -27.28 -5.47
N SER A 299 23.54 -27.67 -4.20
CA SER A 299 24.85 -27.86 -3.56
C SER A 299 25.71 -28.91 -4.29
N HIS A 300 25.07 -29.98 -4.76
CA HIS A 300 25.72 -31.06 -5.49
C HIS A 300 26.32 -30.57 -6.82
N LEU A 301 25.54 -29.89 -7.66
CA LEU A 301 25.99 -29.45 -8.98
C LEU A 301 27.02 -28.32 -8.89
N ILE A 302 26.88 -27.44 -7.89
CA ILE A 302 27.90 -26.42 -7.61
C ILE A 302 29.23 -27.12 -7.31
N LYS A 303 29.25 -28.11 -6.41
CA LYS A 303 30.49 -28.79 -6.02
C LYS A 303 31.07 -29.71 -7.10
N SER A 304 30.22 -30.43 -7.82
CA SER A 304 30.63 -31.42 -8.83
C SER A 304 30.96 -30.80 -10.20
N THR A 305 30.40 -29.63 -10.52
CA THR A 305 30.58 -28.99 -11.84
C THR A 305 31.11 -27.55 -11.69
N VAL A 306 30.30 -26.63 -11.15
CA VAL A 306 30.56 -25.17 -11.19
C VAL A 306 31.88 -24.79 -10.51
N LEU A 307 32.09 -25.27 -9.28
CA LEU A 307 33.25 -25.06 -8.43
C LEU A 307 34.00 -26.37 -8.20
N SER A 308 34.03 -27.24 -9.21
CA SER A 308 34.85 -28.45 -9.21
C SER A 308 36.33 -28.15 -9.41
N THR A 309 37.21 -29.16 -9.24
CA THR A 309 38.64 -29.02 -9.60
C THR A 309 38.86 -28.87 -11.11
N SER A 310 37.99 -29.47 -11.93
CA SER A 310 38.09 -29.49 -13.39
C SER A 310 37.32 -28.35 -14.08
N THR A 311 36.69 -27.46 -13.30
CA THR A 311 35.94 -26.33 -13.85
C THR A 311 36.83 -25.40 -14.68
N SER A 312 36.26 -24.83 -15.73
CA SER A 312 36.88 -23.74 -16.51
C SER A 312 36.81 -22.39 -15.78
N LEU A 313 35.96 -22.28 -14.76
CA LEU A 313 35.65 -21.03 -14.09
C LEU A 313 36.84 -20.53 -13.26
N ARG A 314 37.44 -19.42 -13.68
CA ARG A 314 38.52 -18.74 -12.95
C ARG A 314 38.01 -17.62 -12.06
N ILE A 315 36.94 -16.93 -12.44
CA ILE A 315 36.35 -15.81 -11.67
C ILE A 315 34.86 -16.06 -11.45
N LEU A 316 34.46 -16.01 -10.19
CA LEU A 316 33.06 -15.95 -9.78
C LEU A 316 32.84 -14.64 -9.02
N ALA A 317 32.08 -13.71 -9.60
CA ALA A 317 31.75 -12.44 -8.97
C ALA A 317 30.27 -12.45 -8.57
N LEU A 318 30.00 -12.37 -7.26
CA LEU A 318 28.65 -12.39 -6.70
C LEU A 318 28.26 -11.01 -6.19
N GLY A 319 27.09 -10.52 -6.61
CA GLY A 319 26.57 -9.24 -6.17
C GLY A 319 25.08 -9.07 -6.40
N GLY A 320 24.56 -7.94 -5.92
CA GLY A 320 23.15 -7.55 -6.05
C GLY A 320 22.24 -8.13 -4.96
N GLU A 321 22.76 -8.98 -4.08
CA GLU A 321 22.10 -9.55 -2.91
C GLU A 321 23.14 -9.75 -1.78
N ALA A 322 22.67 -10.03 -0.56
CA ALA A 322 23.56 -10.35 0.55
C ALA A 322 24.48 -11.54 0.20
N PHE A 323 25.77 -11.37 0.43
CA PHE A 323 26.79 -12.34 0.06
C PHE A 323 26.67 -13.63 0.91
N PRO A 324 26.87 -14.84 0.33
CA PRO A 324 26.82 -16.09 1.09
C PRO A 324 27.86 -16.13 2.21
N SER A 325 27.55 -16.82 3.31
CA SER A 325 28.51 -17.01 4.40
C SER A 325 29.74 -17.80 3.93
N LEU A 326 30.88 -17.58 4.58
CA LEU A 326 32.11 -18.31 4.26
C LEU A 326 31.93 -19.82 4.42
N THR A 327 31.14 -20.26 5.39
CA THR A 327 30.80 -21.68 5.60
C THR A 327 30.08 -22.27 4.39
N VAL A 328 29.06 -21.57 3.87
CA VAL A 328 28.31 -21.99 2.68
C VAL A 328 29.23 -22.06 1.46
N LEU A 329 30.05 -21.03 1.22
CA LEU A 329 31.01 -21.01 0.10
C LEU A 329 32.01 -22.16 0.17
N LYS A 330 32.56 -22.45 1.36
CA LYS A 330 33.46 -23.60 1.56
C LYS A 330 32.76 -24.92 1.24
N SER A 331 31.49 -25.07 1.61
CA SER A 331 30.72 -26.28 1.34
C SER A 331 30.48 -26.51 -0.16
N TRP A 332 30.37 -25.43 -0.93
CA TRP A 332 30.17 -25.44 -2.37
C TRP A 332 31.44 -25.70 -3.17
N ARG A 333 32.63 -25.42 -2.62
CA ARG A 333 33.90 -25.65 -3.30
C ARG A 333 34.27 -27.14 -3.31
N GLY A 334 34.55 -27.66 -4.49
CA GLY A 334 35.23 -28.93 -4.66
C GLY A 334 36.68 -28.86 -4.17
N VAL A 335 37.19 -29.97 -3.64
CA VAL A 335 38.59 -30.06 -3.21
C VAL A 335 39.50 -29.74 -4.41
N GLY A 336 40.42 -28.80 -4.24
CA GLY A 336 41.38 -28.37 -5.28
C GLY A 336 40.86 -27.32 -6.27
N ASN A 337 39.63 -26.84 -6.12
CA ASN A 337 39.10 -25.73 -6.91
C ASN A 337 39.98 -24.47 -6.76
N LYS A 338 40.20 -23.75 -7.87
CA LYS A 338 41.05 -22.54 -7.92
C LYS A 338 40.28 -21.28 -8.31
N THR A 339 38.96 -21.35 -8.39
CA THR A 339 38.11 -20.21 -8.76
C THR A 339 38.27 -19.10 -7.74
N GLN A 340 38.61 -17.90 -8.19
CA GLN A 340 38.65 -16.71 -7.35
C GLN A 340 37.22 -16.18 -7.18
N ILE A 341 36.81 -15.94 -5.93
CA ILE A 341 35.47 -15.49 -5.60
C ILE A 341 35.53 -14.02 -5.19
N PHE A 342 34.66 -13.18 -5.76
CA PHE A 342 34.55 -11.76 -5.47
C PHE A 342 33.16 -11.44 -4.93
N ASN A 343 33.10 -10.67 -3.84
CA ASN A 343 31.91 -9.93 -3.43
C ASN A 343 31.92 -8.58 -4.14
N ILE A 344 30.87 -8.26 -4.90
CA ILE A 344 30.72 -6.95 -5.56
C ILE A 344 29.41 -6.30 -5.10
N TYR A 345 29.47 -5.01 -4.78
CA TYR A 345 28.35 -4.26 -4.22
C TYR A 345 28.19 -2.93 -4.94
N GLY A 346 26.94 -2.50 -5.15
CA GLY A 346 26.62 -1.23 -5.77
C GLY A 346 25.13 -1.07 -6.04
N ILE A 347 24.75 0.10 -6.56
CA ILE A 347 23.38 0.49 -6.87
C ILE A 347 23.32 1.13 -8.27
N THR A 348 22.16 1.05 -8.91
CA THR A 348 21.98 1.56 -10.28
C THR A 348 22.16 3.06 -10.38
N GLU A 349 21.83 3.81 -9.34
CA GLU A 349 21.98 5.27 -9.23
C GLU A 349 23.45 5.74 -9.29
N VAL A 350 24.41 4.83 -9.16
CA VAL A 350 25.86 5.07 -9.26
C VAL A 350 26.49 4.15 -10.32
N SER A 351 25.68 3.66 -11.27
CA SER A 351 26.09 2.82 -12.41
C SER A 351 26.69 1.48 -11.97
N SER A 352 25.80 0.55 -11.63
CA SER A 352 26.09 -0.84 -11.27
C SER A 352 26.99 -0.95 -10.04
N TRP A 353 28.09 -1.69 -10.14
CA TRP A 353 28.98 -1.96 -9.00
C TRP A 353 29.75 -0.71 -8.56
N ALA A 354 30.03 -0.62 -7.27
CA ALA A 354 30.70 0.49 -6.60
C ALA A 354 31.90 0.02 -5.77
N THR A 355 31.82 -1.16 -5.15
CA THR A 355 32.90 -1.76 -4.38
C THR A 355 33.13 -3.22 -4.76
N PHE A 356 34.31 -3.72 -4.41
CA PHE A 356 34.67 -5.13 -4.59
C PHE A 356 35.52 -5.64 -3.42
N TYR A 357 35.36 -6.92 -3.11
CA TYR A 357 36.22 -7.65 -2.18
C TYR A 357 36.55 -9.02 -2.74
N ARG A 358 37.84 -9.30 -2.96
CA ARG A 358 38.31 -10.64 -3.33
C ARG A 358 38.44 -11.49 -2.08
N ILE A 359 37.73 -12.62 -2.02
CA ILE A 359 37.86 -13.54 -0.88
C ILE A 359 39.28 -14.14 -0.90
N PRO A 360 40.08 -13.96 0.16
CA PRO A 360 41.42 -14.53 0.22
C PRO A 360 41.38 -16.07 0.22
N GLU A 361 42.24 -16.69 -0.59
CA GLU A 361 42.32 -18.16 -0.71
C GLU A 361 42.61 -18.84 0.64
N LYS A 362 43.42 -18.19 1.50
CA LYS A 362 43.68 -18.64 2.88
C LYS A 362 42.42 -18.78 3.73
N ILE A 363 41.42 -17.92 3.51
CA ILE A 363 40.15 -17.95 4.24
C ILE A 363 39.28 -19.10 3.72
N LEU A 364 39.24 -19.28 2.39
CA LEU A 364 38.48 -20.37 1.75
C LEU A 364 39.04 -21.76 2.10
N ASN A 365 40.36 -21.90 2.29
CA ASN A 365 41.00 -23.17 2.63
C ASN A 365 41.19 -23.40 4.14
N SER A 366 40.85 -22.43 4.97
CA SER A 366 40.97 -22.55 6.43
C SER A 366 39.91 -23.48 7.02
N THR A 367 40.31 -24.33 7.97
CA THR A 367 39.41 -25.18 8.78
C THR A 367 38.74 -24.43 9.92
N LEU A 368 39.17 -23.18 10.22
CA LEU A 368 38.53 -22.35 11.22
C LEU A 368 37.11 -21.96 10.76
N LYS A 369 36.14 -22.13 11.66
CA LYS A 369 34.81 -21.55 11.54
C LYS A 369 34.95 -20.03 11.71
N CYS A 370 35.03 -19.31 10.59
CA CYS A 370 34.97 -17.85 10.59
C CYS A 370 33.50 -17.49 10.33
N GLU A 371 32.82 -16.96 11.35
CA GLU A 371 31.39 -16.61 11.30
C GLU A 371 31.16 -15.12 10.98
N LEU A 372 32.22 -14.36 10.71
CA LEU A 372 32.08 -12.94 10.38
C LEU A 372 31.45 -12.77 8.98
N PRO A 373 30.56 -11.77 8.79
CA PRO A 373 30.04 -11.41 7.48
C PRO A 373 31.17 -11.07 6.52
N VAL A 374 30.94 -11.25 5.22
CA VAL A 374 31.92 -10.86 4.20
C VAL A 374 31.84 -9.36 3.99
N GLN A 375 32.99 -8.68 4.05
CA GLN A 375 33.08 -7.24 3.85
C GLN A 375 32.69 -6.82 2.41
N LEU A 376 32.20 -5.59 2.27
CA LEU A 376 31.87 -4.96 0.99
C LEU A 376 33.12 -4.51 0.22
N GLY A 377 34.26 -4.41 0.90
CA GLY A 377 35.58 -4.17 0.31
C GLY A 377 35.84 -2.75 -0.13
N PHE A 378 36.63 -2.63 -1.21
CA PHE A 378 37.27 -1.38 -1.63
C PHE A 378 36.50 -0.71 -2.78
N PRO A 379 36.55 0.63 -2.89
CA PRO A 379 35.92 1.34 -3.98
C PRO A 379 36.51 0.96 -5.35
N LEU A 380 35.64 0.86 -6.36
CA LEU A 380 36.04 0.75 -7.76
C LEU A 380 36.55 2.09 -8.29
N LEU A 381 37.27 2.06 -9.42
CA LEU A 381 37.85 3.23 -10.07
C LEU A 381 36.86 4.40 -10.17
N GLY A 382 37.26 5.56 -9.65
CA GLY A 382 36.47 6.79 -9.67
C GLY A 382 35.35 6.87 -8.62
N THR A 383 35.09 5.80 -7.87
CA THR A 383 34.04 5.75 -6.84
C THR A 383 34.56 6.28 -5.51
N VAL A 384 33.75 7.09 -4.85
CA VAL A 384 33.91 7.52 -3.45
C VAL A 384 32.83 6.84 -2.63
N VAL A 385 33.22 6.31 -1.46
CA VAL A 385 32.33 5.64 -0.51
C VAL A 385 32.44 6.34 0.82
N GLU A 386 31.30 6.70 1.39
CA GLU A 386 31.21 7.27 2.73
C GLU A 386 30.19 6.48 3.55
N VAL A 387 30.46 6.31 4.84
CA VAL A 387 29.47 5.81 5.80
C VAL A 387 29.13 6.96 6.71
N ARG A 388 27.85 7.33 6.80
CA ARG A 388 27.37 8.44 7.64
C ARG A 388 26.47 7.94 8.76
N ASP A 389 26.63 8.50 9.94
CA ASP A 389 25.79 8.20 11.11
C ASP A 389 24.39 8.85 11.00
N THR A 390 23.59 8.75 12.07
CA THR A 390 22.25 9.35 12.13
C THR A 390 22.26 10.88 12.12
N ASN A 391 23.39 11.51 12.44
CA ASN A 391 23.56 12.96 12.43
C ASN A 391 24.09 13.46 11.07
N GLY A 392 24.34 12.55 10.13
CA GLY A 392 24.88 12.87 8.81
C GLY A 392 26.40 13.04 8.77
N VAL A 393 27.12 12.68 9.84
CA VAL A 393 28.58 12.81 9.94
C VAL A 393 29.25 11.54 9.41
N THR A 394 30.29 11.70 8.59
CA THR A 394 31.08 10.56 8.09
C THR A 394 31.83 9.88 9.23
N ILE A 395 31.65 8.57 9.38
CA ILE A 395 32.27 7.75 10.42
C ILE A 395 33.30 6.78 9.83
N GLN A 396 34.29 6.43 10.63
CA GLN A 396 35.34 5.45 10.30
C GLN A 396 35.25 4.17 11.15
N GLU A 397 34.34 4.14 12.13
CA GLU A 397 34.10 3.02 13.03
C GLU A 397 32.64 3.09 13.52
N GLY A 398 31.96 1.96 13.67
CA GLY A 398 30.58 1.87 14.14
C GLY A 398 29.53 1.79 13.02
N ASN A 399 28.26 1.99 13.37
CA ASN A 399 27.13 1.73 12.48
C ASN A 399 26.67 3.00 11.75
N GLY A 400 26.40 2.89 10.45
CA GLY A 400 25.91 4.01 9.63
C GLY A 400 25.30 3.58 8.30
N GLN A 401 24.87 4.57 7.52
CA GLN A 401 24.31 4.39 6.17
C GLN A 401 25.39 4.65 5.11
N VAL A 402 25.40 3.84 4.06
CA VAL A 402 26.34 4.01 2.93
C VAL A 402 25.86 5.11 1.98
N PHE A 403 26.82 5.93 1.55
CA PHE A 403 26.68 6.93 0.51
C PHE A 403 27.72 6.65 -0.58
N LEU A 404 27.28 6.65 -1.83
CA LEU A 404 28.12 6.33 -2.99
C LEU A 404 28.11 7.48 -3.97
N GLY A 405 29.28 7.78 -4.55
CA GLY A 405 29.40 8.81 -5.57
C GLY A 405 30.82 8.87 -6.10
N GLY A 406 31.32 10.09 -6.32
CA GLY A 406 32.63 10.39 -6.87
C GLY A 406 32.51 11.45 -7.96
N ARG A 407 33.65 11.99 -8.43
CA ARG A 407 33.65 13.16 -9.34
C ARG A 407 32.68 13.00 -10.52
N ASN A 408 32.77 11.88 -11.24
CA ASN A 408 31.92 11.54 -12.39
C ASN A 408 31.03 10.30 -12.17
N ARG A 409 30.99 9.77 -10.94
CA ARG A 409 30.27 8.54 -10.59
C ARG A 409 28.90 8.90 -10.05
N VAL A 410 28.04 9.41 -10.92
CA VAL A 410 26.65 9.74 -10.58
C VAL A 410 25.76 9.60 -11.81
N CYS A 411 24.58 9.01 -11.63
CA CYS A 411 23.55 8.92 -12.66
C CYS A 411 22.49 10.00 -12.48
N PHE A 412 21.73 10.26 -13.55
CA PHE A 412 20.57 11.14 -13.52
C PHE A 412 19.32 10.35 -13.13
N LEU A 413 18.57 10.86 -12.17
CA LEU A 413 17.34 10.24 -11.66
C LEU A 413 16.12 11.02 -12.14
N ASP A 414 15.15 10.30 -12.70
CA ASP A 414 13.84 10.83 -13.12
C ASP A 414 13.93 12.12 -13.98
N GLY A 415 13.67 13.29 -13.41
CA GLY A 415 13.67 14.58 -14.14
C GLY A 415 15.03 15.31 -14.16
N GLU A 416 16.06 14.76 -13.51
CA GLU A 416 17.37 15.41 -13.45
C GLU A 416 18.03 15.50 -14.83
N MET A 417 18.41 16.71 -15.22
CA MET A 417 19.13 16.98 -16.48
C MET A 417 20.58 17.41 -16.24
N THR A 418 20.87 17.95 -15.06
CA THR A 418 22.19 18.40 -14.62
C THR A 418 22.42 17.98 -13.18
N VAL A 419 23.61 17.47 -12.88
CA VAL A 419 24.00 17.04 -11.52
C VAL A 419 25.39 17.60 -11.20
N PRO A 420 25.62 18.21 -10.02
CA PRO A 420 26.94 18.68 -9.62
C PRO A 420 27.97 17.55 -9.57
N LEU A 421 29.22 17.82 -9.96
CA LEU A 421 30.31 16.86 -9.80
C LEU A 421 30.52 16.50 -8.32
N GLY A 422 30.82 15.23 -8.06
CA GLY A 422 31.06 14.75 -6.69
C GLY A 422 29.79 14.52 -5.86
N THR A 423 28.60 14.64 -6.45
CA THR A 423 27.33 14.30 -5.78
C THR A 423 27.37 12.87 -5.21
N MET A 424 26.98 12.74 -3.94
CA MET A 424 26.88 11.47 -3.21
C MET A 424 25.41 11.06 -3.10
N ARG A 425 25.07 9.81 -3.47
CA ARG A 425 23.73 9.23 -3.37
C ARG A 425 23.63 8.34 -2.14
N ALA A 426 22.60 8.55 -1.33
CA ALA A 426 22.27 7.66 -0.23
C ALA A 426 21.78 6.32 -0.77
N THR A 427 22.36 5.20 -0.34
CA THR A 427 21.98 3.86 -0.86
C THR A 427 20.73 3.31 -0.16
N GLY A 428 20.56 3.68 1.10
CA GLY A 428 19.56 3.07 1.99
C GLY A 428 20.08 1.83 2.73
N ASP A 429 21.31 1.43 2.44
CA ASP A 429 21.97 0.28 3.04
C ASP A 429 22.70 0.69 4.33
N LEU A 430 22.53 -0.12 5.37
CA LEU A 430 23.21 0.03 6.64
C LEU A 430 24.41 -0.89 6.71
N VAL A 431 25.51 -0.38 7.25
CA VAL A 431 26.75 -1.11 7.48
C VAL A 431 27.26 -0.88 8.89
N THR A 432 28.09 -1.81 9.36
CA THR A 432 29.01 -1.57 10.48
C THR A 432 30.42 -1.47 9.92
N VAL A 433 31.13 -0.41 10.28
CA VAL A 433 32.55 -0.23 9.96
C VAL A 433 33.35 -0.72 11.15
N LYS A 434 34.27 -1.65 10.90
CA LYS A 434 35.20 -2.17 11.91
C LYS A 434 36.59 -2.24 11.32
N ASP A 435 37.55 -1.59 11.98
CA ASP A 435 38.94 -1.52 11.50
C ASP A 435 39.05 -0.97 10.06
N GLY A 436 38.12 -0.07 9.69
CA GLY A 436 37.99 0.49 8.35
C GLY A 436 37.33 -0.44 7.31
N GLU A 437 36.95 -1.66 7.68
CA GLU A 437 36.23 -2.61 6.82
C GLU A 437 34.71 -2.46 6.96
N MET A 438 33.98 -2.45 5.84
CA MET A 438 32.53 -2.29 5.83
C MET A 438 31.81 -3.64 5.77
N PHE A 439 30.94 -3.91 6.74
CA PHE A 439 30.12 -5.11 6.78
C PHE A 439 28.64 -4.76 6.64
N PHE A 440 27.97 -5.39 5.68
CA PHE A 440 26.55 -5.17 5.40
C PHE A 440 25.66 -5.65 6.55
N LEU A 441 24.76 -4.78 7.03
CA LEU A 441 23.78 -5.08 8.08
C LEU A 441 22.35 -5.25 7.54
N GLY A 442 22.11 -4.85 6.29
CA GLY A 442 20.79 -4.86 5.67
C GLY A 442 20.33 -3.49 5.21
N ARG A 443 19.15 -3.46 4.59
CA ARG A 443 18.48 -2.22 4.16
C ARG A 443 17.71 -1.56 5.30
N LYS A 444 17.76 -0.23 5.37
CA LYS A 444 16.98 0.58 6.33
C LYS A 444 15.48 0.35 6.20
N ASP A 445 15.01 0.11 4.97
CA ASP A 445 13.60 -0.07 4.58
C ASP A 445 13.12 -1.52 4.61
N SER A 446 14.02 -2.52 4.71
CA SER A 446 13.66 -3.95 4.72
C SER A 446 13.72 -4.60 6.11
N GLN A 447 14.09 -3.84 7.15
CA GLN A 447 14.07 -4.33 8.52
C GLN A 447 12.64 -4.43 9.05
N ILE A 448 12.28 -5.61 9.54
CA ILE A 448 11.02 -5.81 10.24
C ILE A 448 11.20 -5.47 11.73
N LYS A 449 10.13 -5.06 12.40
CA LYS A 449 10.10 -4.94 13.86
C LYS A 449 9.32 -6.10 14.44
N ARG A 450 9.99 -6.98 15.18
CA ARG A 450 9.38 -8.13 15.87
C ARG A 450 9.71 -8.05 17.37
N HIS A 451 8.67 -8.12 18.21
CA HIS A 451 8.78 -7.96 19.67
C HIS A 451 9.56 -6.69 20.10
N GLY A 452 9.33 -5.57 19.42
CA GLY A 452 10.00 -4.29 19.69
C GLY A 452 11.46 -4.21 19.25
N LYS A 453 12.03 -5.28 18.68
CA LYS A 453 13.41 -5.33 18.17
C LYS A 453 13.42 -5.33 16.65
N ARG A 454 14.42 -4.67 16.06
CA ARG A 454 14.62 -4.71 14.60
C ARG A 454 15.30 -6.02 14.22
N LEU A 455 14.77 -6.69 13.22
CA LEU A 455 15.29 -7.95 12.70
C LEU A 455 15.51 -7.83 11.20
N ASN A 456 16.68 -8.28 10.75
CA ASN A 456 16.93 -8.51 9.33
C ASN A 456 16.62 -9.97 9.00
N LEU A 457 15.71 -10.20 8.05
CA LEU A 457 15.34 -11.53 7.57
C LEU A 457 16.53 -12.27 6.94
N GLU A 458 17.44 -11.54 6.30
CA GLU A 458 18.62 -12.10 5.64
C GLU A 458 19.60 -12.71 6.65
N LEU A 459 19.71 -12.13 7.85
CA LEU A 459 20.54 -12.67 8.93
C LEU A 459 20.02 -14.05 9.36
N VAL A 460 18.70 -14.17 9.52
CA VAL A 460 18.05 -15.45 9.88
C VAL A 460 18.30 -16.49 8.79
N GLN A 461 18.18 -16.09 7.52
CA GLN A 461 18.45 -16.96 6.39
C GLN A 461 19.91 -17.43 6.38
N GLN A 462 20.87 -16.51 6.55
CA GLN A 462 22.31 -16.84 6.56
C GLN A 462 22.69 -17.83 7.67
N VAL A 463 22.11 -17.66 8.87
CA VAL A 463 22.33 -18.58 9.99
C VAL A 463 21.75 -19.96 9.67
N ALA A 464 20.53 -20.01 9.13
CA ALA A 464 19.90 -21.27 8.72
C ALA A 464 20.68 -22.01 7.62
N GLU A 465 21.15 -21.30 6.59
CA GLU A 465 21.98 -21.89 5.52
C GLU A 465 23.35 -22.39 6.03
N GLY A 466 23.85 -21.85 7.13
CA GLY A 466 25.10 -22.30 7.75
C GLY A 466 25.02 -23.70 8.39
N LEU A 467 23.81 -24.21 8.63
CA LEU A 467 23.58 -25.52 9.23
C LEU A 467 23.83 -26.65 8.22
N GLN A 468 24.54 -27.71 8.65
CA GLN A 468 24.99 -28.77 7.76
C GLN A 468 23.83 -29.49 7.03
N GLN A 469 22.67 -29.56 7.66
CA GLN A 469 21.50 -30.31 7.20
C GLN A 469 20.60 -29.52 6.25
N VAL A 470 20.76 -28.19 6.18
CA VAL A 470 20.05 -27.32 5.26
C VAL A 470 20.81 -27.30 3.92
N GLU A 471 20.10 -27.55 2.83
CA GLU A 471 20.65 -27.39 1.48
C GLU A 471 20.43 -25.96 0.97
N SER A 472 19.21 -25.45 1.10
CA SER A 472 18.86 -24.07 0.77
C SER A 472 17.66 -23.63 1.59
N CYS A 473 17.52 -22.32 1.82
CA CYS A 473 16.35 -21.81 2.52
C CYS A 473 16.00 -20.38 2.12
N ALA A 474 14.80 -19.95 2.47
CA ALA A 474 14.34 -18.56 2.36
C ALA A 474 13.49 -18.20 3.58
N VAL A 475 13.61 -16.95 4.03
CA VAL A 475 12.86 -16.45 5.17
C VAL A 475 11.84 -15.42 4.70
N THR A 476 10.59 -15.56 5.14
CA THR A 476 9.53 -14.56 4.85
C THR A 476 8.87 -14.06 6.13
N TRP A 477 8.37 -12.83 6.07
CA TRP A 477 7.56 -12.22 7.12
C TRP A 477 6.10 -12.21 6.67
N TYR A 478 5.38 -13.27 7.04
CA TYR A 478 4.02 -13.52 6.58
C TYR A 478 2.99 -12.74 7.40
N ASN A 479 2.07 -12.06 6.70
CA ASN A 479 1.03 -11.18 7.27
C ASN A 479 1.54 -10.15 8.29
N GLN A 480 2.83 -9.81 8.20
CA GLN A 480 3.50 -8.96 9.16
C GLN A 480 3.47 -9.46 10.62
N GLU A 481 3.25 -10.76 10.83
CA GLU A 481 3.08 -11.36 12.16
C GLU A 481 3.96 -12.59 12.40
N LYS A 482 4.17 -13.45 11.39
CA LYS A 482 4.92 -14.71 11.54
C LYS A 482 6.18 -14.73 10.68
N LEU A 483 7.27 -15.20 11.28
CA LEU A 483 8.56 -15.43 10.65
C LEU A 483 8.62 -16.88 10.19
N ILE A 484 8.65 -17.10 8.87
CA ILE A 484 8.60 -18.45 8.30
C ILE A 484 9.93 -18.73 7.63
N LEU A 485 10.53 -19.87 7.99
CA LEU A 485 11.71 -20.41 7.32
C LEU A 485 11.28 -21.55 6.39
N PHE A 486 11.33 -21.31 5.09
CA PHE A 486 11.18 -22.36 4.09
C PHE A 486 12.54 -22.98 3.81
N MET A 487 12.62 -24.29 3.81
CA MET A 487 13.90 -25.00 3.75
C MET A 487 13.83 -26.26 2.91
N VAL A 488 14.89 -26.48 2.14
CA VAL A 488 15.19 -27.74 1.45
C VAL A 488 16.23 -28.44 2.32
N THR A 489 15.94 -29.66 2.78
CA THR A 489 16.85 -30.46 3.61
C THR A 489 17.57 -31.51 2.79
N LYS A 490 18.74 -31.94 3.28
CA LYS A 490 19.49 -33.06 2.69
C LYS A 490 18.92 -34.43 3.08
N ASN A 491 18.24 -34.52 4.21
CA ASN A 491 17.62 -35.72 4.79
C ASN A 491 16.20 -35.38 5.31
N ASP A 492 15.32 -36.39 5.43
CA ASP A 492 13.89 -36.18 5.77
C ASP A 492 13.57 -36.01 7.28
N LEU A 493 14.50 -36.34 8.18
CA LEU A 493 14.26 -36.37 9.65
C LEU A 493 15.07 -35.31 10.42
N VAL A 494 14.85 -34.01 10.17
CA VAL A 494 15.75 -32.96 10.71
C VAL A 494 15.07 -31.68 11.23
N LYS A 495 13.74 -31.57 11.22
CA LYS A 495 13.07 -30.31 11.55
C LYS A 495 13.33 -29.84 12.99
N ASP A 496 13.19 -30.73 13.97
CA ASP A 496 13.33 -30.39 15.40
C ASP A 496 14.79 -30.07 15.76
N TYR A 497 15.72 -30.87 15.24
CA TYR A 497 17.16 -30.62 15.40
C TYR A 497 17.58 -29.25 14.82
N ILE A 498 17.10 -28.89 13.64
CA ILE A 498 17.42 -27.60 13.01
C ILE A 498 16.82 -26.45 13.82
N PHE A 499 15.61 -26.62 14.37
CA PHE A 499 15.01 -25.62 15.23
C PHE A 499 15.83 -25.38 16.51
N GLU A 500 16.26 -26.45 17.19
CA GLU A 500 17.13 -26.36 18.37
C GLU A 500 18.48 -25.71 18.05
N GLU A 501 19.09 -26.03 16.91
CA GLU A 501 20.34 -25.38 16.49
C GLU A 501 20.15 -23.90 16.18
N LEU A 502 19.04 -23.52 15.53
CA LEU A 502 18.71 -22.12 15.28
C LEU A 502 18.56 -21.32 16.59
N GLN A 503 17.97 -21.91 17.63
CA GLN A 503 17.83 -21.27 18.94
C GLN A 503 19.17 -21.00 19.63
N LYS A 504 20.22 -21.78 19.33
CA LYS A 504 21.58 -21.56 19.88
C LYS A 504 22.29 -20.39 19.20
N HIS A 505 21.99 -20.15 17.92
CA HIS A 505 22.68 -19.16 17.08
C HIS A 505 21.88 -17.86 16.87
N LEU A 506 20.57 -17.85 17.10
CA LEU A 506 19.70 -16.69 16.95
C LEU A 506 19.15 -16.23 18.30
N PRO A 507 19.04 -14.90 18.53
CA PRO A 507 18.31 -14.41 19.69
C PRO A 507 16.82 -14.79 19.59
N SER A 508 16.13 -14.92 20.73
CA SER A 508 14.75 -15.44 20.79
C SER A 508 13.76 -14.80 19.80
N HIS A 509 13.81 -13.47 19.64
CA HIS A 509 12.96 -12.73 18.70
C HIS A 509 13.30 -12.93 17.20
N ALA A 510 14.42 -13.58 16.88
CA ALA A 510 14.89 -13.87 15.52
C ALA A 510 14.66 -15.33 15.12
N VAL A 511 14.30 -16.20 16.07
CA VAL A 511 13.98 -17.61 15.81
C VAL A 511 12.68 -17.68 14.98
N PRO A 512 12.64 -18.39 13.84
CA PRO A 512 11.42 -18.54 13.04
C PRO A 512 10.26 -19.10 13.84
N ASP A 513 9.04 -18.62 13.61
CA ASP A 513 7.82 -19.16 14.22
C ASP A 513 7.48 -20.53 13.61
N GLU A 514 7.75 -20.72 12.31
CA GLU A 514 7.45 -21.96 11.60
C GLU A 514 8.57 -22.34 10.62
N LEU A 515 8.86 -23.64 10.56
CA LEU A 515 9.78 -24.26 9.61
C LEU A 515 8.98 -25.08 8.61
N VAL A 516 9.06 -24.75 7.32
CA VAL A 516 8.30 -25.38 6.24
C VAL A 516 9.28 -26.10 5.31
N LEU A 517 9.17 -27.44 5.24
CA LEU A 517 9.94 -28.24 4.30
C LEU A 517 9.36 -28.09 2.90
N ILE A 518 10.20 -27.74 1.94
CA ILE A 518 9.84 -27.63 0.52
C ILE A 518 10.81 -28.43 -0.32
N ASN A 519 10.35 -28.92 -1.49
CA ASN A 519 11.19 -29.71 -2.40
C ASN A 519 12.24 -28.84 -3.09
N SER A 520 11.89 -27.59 -3.41
CA SER A 520 12.77 -26.62 -4.07
C SER A 520 12.28 -25.20 -3.84
N LEU A 521 13.21 -24.23 -3.74
CA LEU A 521 12.87 -22.82 -3.67
C LEU A 521 12.24 -22.32 -4.99
N PRO A 522 11.10 -21.60 -4.95
CA PRO A 522 10.55 -20.98 -6.14
C PRO A 522 11.33 -19.71 -6.49
N PHE A 523 11.53 -19.47 -7.78
CA PHE A 523 12.24 -18.30 -8.29
C PHE A 523 11.39 -17.59 -9.36
N THR A 524 11.48 -16.27 -9.39
CA THR A 524 10.90 -15.41 -10.42
C THR A 524 11.59 -15.64 -11.78
N SER A 525 11.01 -15.12 -12.87
CA SER A 525 11.65 -15.09 -14.19
C SER A 525 13.01 -14.39 -14.18
N HIS A 526 13.21 -13.43 -13.27
CA HIS A 526 14.45 -12.70 -13.06
C HIS A 526 15.44 -13.42 -12.12
N GLY A 527 15.13 -14.63 -11.67
CA GLY A 527 16.04 -15.46 -10.87
C GLY A 527 16.19 -15.05 -9.41
N LYS A 528 15.27 -14.22 -8.87
CA LYS A 528 15.15 -13.94 -7.42
C LYS A 528 14.15 -14.88 -6.77
N VAL A 529 14.25 -15.11 -5.46
CA VAL A 529 13.25 -15.89 -4.69
C VAL A 529 11.85 -15.30 -4.90
N ASP A 530 10.89 -16.15 -5.28
CA ASP A 530 9.50 -15.74 -5.49
C ASP A 530 8.73 -15.79 -4.16
N VAL A 531 8.70 -14.65 -3.47
CA VAL A 531 7.98 -14.50 -2.19
C VAL A 531 6.47 -14.69 -2.36
N SER A 532 5.90 -14.34 -3.53
CA SER A 532 4.47 -14.57 -3.78
C SER A 532 4.16 -16.06 -3.84
N GLU A 533 5.00 -16.83 -4.54
CA GLU A 533 4.84 -18.28 -4.61
C GLU A 533 5.13 -18.96 -3.27
N LEU A 534 6.14 -18.51 -2.51
CA LEU A 534 6.35 -18.97 -1.13
C LEU A 534 5.13 -18.74 -0.23
N ASN A 535 4.50 -17.57 -0.35
CA ASN A 535 3.26 -17.28 0.40
C ASN A 535 2.12 -18.21 -0.03
N LYS A 536 1.99 -18.57 -1.31
CA LYS A 536 1.02 -19.58 -1.77
C LYS A 536 1.34 -20.98 -1.24
N ILE A 537 2.62 -21.38 -1.24
CA ILE A 537 3.08 -22.64 -0.66
C ILE A 537 2.73 -22.69 0.82
N TYR A 538 2.94 -21.60 1.56
CA TYR A 538 2.56 -21.53 2.97
C TYR A 538 1.05 -21.56 3.19
N LEU A 539 0.27 -20.85 2.36
CA LEU A 539 -1.19 -20.95 2.39
C LEU A 539 -1.66 -22.39 2.16
N ASN A 540 -1.09 -23.09 1.18
CA ASN A 540 -1.38 -24.50 0.93
C ASN A 540 -0.91 -25.40 2.07
N TYR A 541 0.26 -25.12 2.66
CA TYR A 541 0.79 -25.83 3.83
C TYR A 541 -0.14 -25.68 5.03
N ILE A 542 -0.64 -24.47 5.31
CA ILE A 542 -1.66 -24.22 6.33
C ILE A 542 -2.93 -25.00 5.98
N ASN A 543 -3.40 -24.91 4.73
CA ASN A 543 -4.61 -25.59 4.27
C ASN A 543 -4.53 -27.13 4.43
N LEU A 544 -3.37 -27.72 4.12
CA LEU A 544 -3.06 -29.15 4.30
C LEU A 544 -2.91 -29.51 5.80
N LYS A 545 -2.38 -28.61 6.62
CA LYS A 545 -2.34 -28.79 8.09
C LYS A 545 -3.75 -28.70 8.70
N SER A 546 -4.64 -27.89 8.11
CA SER A 546 -6.06 -27.82 8.45
C SER A 546 -6.90 -28.94 7.81
N GLU A 547 -6.33 -29.81 6.98
CA GLU A 547 -6.95 -31.11 6.65
C GLU A 547 -6.82 -32.14 7.80
N CYS A 548 -6.22 -31.78 8.94
CA CYS A 548 -6.57 -32.43 10.22
C CYS A 548 -7.98 -32.02 10.65
N LYS A 549 -8.99 -32.51 9.91
CA LYS A 549 -10.39 -32.52 10.35
C LYS A 549 -10.46 -33.08 11.76
N LEU A 550 -11.12 -32.34 12.65
CA LEU A 550 -11.50 -32.79 13.99
C LEU A 550 -12.11 -34.21 13.92
N ASN A 551 -11.50 -35.17 14.62
CA ASN A 551 -12.01 -36.55 14.67
C ASN A 551 -12.96 -36.80 15.85
N GLY A 552 -13.31 -35.77 16.63
CA GLY A 552 -14.29 -35.90 17.71
C GLY A 552 -14.39 -34.68 18.62
N LYS A 553 -15.36 -34.70 19.53
CA LYS A 553 -15.66 -33.63 20.50
C LYS A 553 -14.50 -33.38 21.49
N GLU A 554 -13.75 -34.43 21.82
CA GLU A 554 -12.67 -34.42 22.81
C GLU A 554 -11.42 -33.68 22.31
N GLU A 555 -11.12 -33.78 21.01
CA GLU A 555 -9.95 -33.13 20.39
C GLU A 555 -10.14 -31.61 20.19
N LEU A 556 -11.40 -31.15 20.10
CA LEU A 556 -11.73 -29.73 19.98
C LEU A 556 -11.33 -28.93 21.22
N TRP A 557 -11.47 -29.51 22.42
CA TRP A 557 -11.16 -28.81 23.66
C TRP A 557 -9.65 -28.54 23.79
N GLU A 558 -8.82 -29.55 23.55
CA GLU A 558 -7.37 -29.40 23.62
C GLU A 558 -6.83 -28.43 22.56
N LYS A 559 -7.34 -28.51 21.33
CA LYS A 559 -6.94 -27.58 20.26
C LYS A 559 -7.41 -26.16 20.53
N LEU A 560 -8.59 -25.95 21.12
CA LEU A 560 -9.05 -24.63 21.53
C LEU A 560 -8.14 -24.02 22.61
N HIS A 561 -7.74 -24.80 23.60
CA HIS A 561 -6.77 -24.37 24.61
C HIS A 561 -5.42 -24.00 24.00
N HIS A 562 -4.95 -24.79 23.03
CA HIS A 562 -3.71 -24.50 22.31
C HIS A 562 -3.81 -23.20 21.48
N LEU A 563 -4.89 -23.02 20.73
CA LEU A 563 -5.15 -21.79 19.96
C LEU A 563 -5.25 -20.58 20.88
N TRP A 564 -5.91 -20.71 22.02
CA TRP A 564 -6.02 -19.66 23.04
C TRP A 564 -4.64 -19.25 23.58
N LYS A 565 -3.78 -20.20 23.96
CA LYS A 565 -2.40 -19.90 24.39
C LYS A 565 -1.58 -19.24 23.29
N SER A 566 -1.65 -19.78 22.06
CA SER A 566 -0.89 -19.31 20.90
C SER A 566 -1.25 -17.86 20.53
N VAL A 567 -2.54 -17.55 20.43
CA VAL A 567 -3.01 -16.20 20.07
C VAL A 567 -2.69 -15.17 21.15
N LEU A 568 -2.70 -15.59 22.41
CA LEU A 568 -2.39 -14.71 23.55
C LEU A 568 -0.89 -14.63 23.87
N SER A 569 -0.05 -15.40 23.17
CA SER A 569 1.39 -15.49 23.43
C SER A 569 1.72 -15.89 24.88
N LEU A 570 0.92 -16.79 25.47
CA LEU A 570 1.15 -17.34 26.81
C LEU A 570 2.18 -18.48 26.72
N SER A 571 3.07 -18.58 27.71
CA SER A 571 4.10 -19.65 27.78
C SER A 571 3.48 -21.05 27.78
N GLU A 572 4.10 -22.02 27.10
CA GLU A 572 3.65 -23.42 27.10
C GLU A 572 3.64 -24.02 28.53
N ASP A 573 4.56 -23.58 29.39
CA ASP A 573 4.71 -23.99 30.80
C ASP A 573 3.62 -23.44 31.74
N ALA A 574 2.70 -22.59 31.26
CA ALA A 574 1.60 -22.12 32.08
C ALA A 574 0.61 -23.25 32.40
N LEU A 575 0.30 -23.42 33.70
CA LEU A 575 -0.75 -24.31 34.23
C LEU A 575 -2.05 -24.20 33.42
N LYS A 576 -2.83 -25.30 33.39
CA LYS A 576 -4.13 -25.41 32.69
C LYS A 576 -4.91 -24.09 32.81
N ILE A 577 -5.29 -23.52 31.66
CA ILE A 577 -6.15 -22.33 31.60
C ILE A 577 -7.46 -22.70 32.31
N PRO A 578 -7.88 -21.98 33.37
CA PRO A 578 -9.15 -22.24 34.02
C PRO A 578 -10.30 -22.12 33.00
N ASP A 579 -11.27 -23.03 33.07
CA ASP A 579 -12.40 -23.10 32.14
C ASP A 579 -13.21 -21.78 32.07
N GLU A 580 -13.17 -20.99 33.15
CA GLU A 580 -13.83 -19.67 33.28
C GLU A 580 -12.99 -18.50 32.72
N SER A 581 -11.84 -18.76 32.10
CA SER A 581 -10.94 -17.70 31.62
C SER A 581 -11.56 -16.91 30.48
N LEU A 582 -11.61 -15.58 30.64
CA LEU A 582 -12.07 -14.63 29.64
C LEU A 582 -10.91 -14.18 28.74
N PHE A 583 -11.15 -14.10 27.43
CA PHE A 583 -10.10 -13.81 26.43
C PHE A 583 -9.45 -12.45 26.64
N LEU A 584 -10.26 -11.41 26.88
CA LEU A 584 -9.79 -10.05 27.13
C LEU A 584 -8.94 -9.97 28.42
N ASN A 585 -9.36 -10.67 29.47
CA ASN A 585 -8.64 -10.69 30.75
C ASN A 585 -7.34 -11.50 30.68
N SER A 586 -7.17 -12.32 29.63
CA SER A 586 -5.99 -13.15 29.41
C SER A 586 -4.97 -12.48 28.47
N GLY A 587 -5.14 -11.19 28.14
CA GLY A 587 -4.22 -10.41 27.28
C GLY A 587 -4.65 -10.31 25.81
N GLY A 588 -5.90 -10.66 25.50
CA GLY A 588 -6.52 -10.56 24.17
C GLY A 588 -7.00 -9.16 23.86
N ASP A 589 -6.98 -8.78 22.58
CA ASP A 589 -7.54 -7.54 22.06
C ASP A 589 -8.42 -7.82 20.82
N SER A 590 -9.02 -6.77 20.25
CA SER A 590 -9.93 -6.91 19.11
C SER A 590 -9.25 -7.43 17.83
N LEU A 591 -7.93 -7.26 17.68
CA LEU A 591 -7.18 -7.77 16.54
C LEU A 591 -6.88 -9.27 16.73
N LYS A 592 -6.42 -9.63 17.94
CA LYS A 592 -6.18 -11.01 18.35
C LYS A 592 -7.47 -11.85 18.35
N SER A 593 -8.62 -11.27 18.68
CA SER A 593 -9.90 -12.00 18.63
C SER A 593 -10.31 -12.36 17.21
N ILE A 594 -10.03 -11.49 16.23
CA ILE A 594 -10.28 -11.78 14.80
C ILE A 594 -9.32 -12.86 14.32
N ARG A 595 -8.07 -12.84 14.79
CA ARG A 595 -7.11 -13.91 14.51
C ARG A 595 -7.56 -15.24 15.13
N LEU A 596 -7.98 -15.27 16.40
CA LEU A 596 -8.52 -16.47 17.05
C LEU A 596 -9.76 -17.00 16.33
N LEU A 597 -10.67 -16.12 15.91
CA LEU A 597 -11.84 -16.48 15.09
C LEU A 597 -11.41 -17.22 13.82
N GLY A 598 -10.52 -16.62 13.03
CA GLY A 598 -10.05 -17.22 11.78
C GLY A 598 -9.37 -18.57 11.99
N GLU A 599 -8.56 -18.71 13.04
CA GLU A 599 -7.91 -20.00 13.38
C GLU A 599 -8.93 -21.06 13.84
N ILE A 600 -9.98 -20.69 14.58
CA ILE A 600 -11.04 -21.63 14.98
C ILE A 600 -11.89 -22.04 13.78
N GLU A 601 -12.31 -21.10 12.92
CA GLU A 601 -13.08 -21.40 11.71
C GLU A 601 -12.28 -22.27 10.74
N ASN A 602 -10.97 -22.04 10.64
CA ASN A 602 -10.05 -22.93 9.91
C ASN A 602 -9.96 -24.32 10.56
N LEU A 603 -9.93 -24.39 11.90
CA LEU A 603 -9.88 -25.65 12.64
C LEU A 603 -11.15 -26.50 12.45
N VAL A 604 -12.33 -25.88 12.43
CA VAL A 604 -13.61 -26.59 12.26
C VAL A 604 -14.02 -26.74 10.79
N GLY A 605 -13.36 -26.01 9.87
CA GLY A 605 -13.59 -26.08 8.43
C GLY A 605 -14.86 -25.40 7.93
N THR A 606 -15.55 -24.63 8.79
CA THR A 606 -16.78 -23.91 8.49
C THR A 606 -16.85 -22.62 9.31
N SER A 607 -17.55 -21.59 8.80
CA SER A 607 -17.80 -20.40 9.60
C SER A 607 -18.71 -20.71 10.79
N VAL A 608 -18.41 -20.12 11.95
CA VAL A 608 -19.18 -20.29 13.19
C VAL A 608 -19.86 -18.97 13.52
N PRO A 609 -21.18 -18.81 13.24
CA PRO A 609 -21.88 -17.55 13.45
C PRO A 609 -21.76 -17.03 14.89
N GLY A 610 -21.45 -15.74 15.06
CA GLY A 610 -21.34 -15.07 16.36
C GLY A 610 -20.09 -15.41 17.18
N LEU A 611 -19.17 -16.25 16.68
CA LEU A 611 -18.00 -16.72 17.43
C LEU A 611 -17.05 -15.58 17.85
N LEU A 612 -16.88 -14.54 17.02
CA LEU A 612 -16.03 -13.38 17.35
C LEU A 612 -16.49 -12.67 18.64
N GLU A 613 -17.80 -12.64 18.85
CA GLU A 613 -18.43 -11.96 19.98
C GLU A 613 -18.23 -12.77 21.27
N ILE A 614 -18.42 -14.08 21.16
CA ILE A 614 -18.24 -15.02 22.26
C ILE A 614 -16.77 -15.06 22.66
N ILE A 615 -15.83 -14.98 21.71
CA ILE A 615 -14.41 -14.76 22.01
C ILE A 615 -14.22 -13.50 22.87
N LEU A 616 -14.92 -12.41 22.58
CA LEU A 616 -14.72 -11.14 23.28
C LEU A 616 -15.46 -11.02 24.61
N SER A 617 -16.53 -11.79 24.83
CA SER A 617 -17.41 -11.62 25.99
C SER A 617 -17.49 -12.81 26.93
N SER A 618 -17.06 -13.99 26.51
CA SER A 618 -17.36 -15.26 27.17
C SER A 618 -16.12 -16.05 27.53
N SER A 619 -16.30 -17.05 28.40
CA SER A 619 -15.21 -17.92 28.85
C SER A 619 -14.79 -18.91 27.77
N ILE A 620 -13.58 -19.47 27.89
CA ILE A 620 -13.12 -20.52 26.97
C ILE A 620 -14.07 -21.72 26.90
N LEU A 621 -14.70 -22.08 28.02
CA LEU A 621 -15.73 -23.14 28.08
C LEU A 621 -16.99 -22.79 27.29
N GLU A 622 -17.46 -21.55 27.39
CA GLU A 622 -18.62 -21.08 26.63
C GLU A 622 -18.34 -21.01 25.12
N ILE A 623 -17.13 -20.61 24.73
CA ILE A 623 -16.69 -20.67 23.34
C ILE A 623 -16.72 -22.10 22.82
N TYR A 624 -16.15 -23.03 23.57
CA TYR A 624 -16.16 -24.45 23.19
C TYR A 624 -17.57 -25.00 23.04
N ASN A 625 -18.47 -24.71 23.99
CA ASN A 625 -19.85 -25.15 23.92
C ASN A 625 -20.59 -24.56 22.70
N HIS A 626 -20.32 -23.30 22.35
CA HIS A 626 -20.90 -22.67 21.16
C HIS A 626 -20.41 -23.33 19.87
N ILE A 627 -19.11 -23.61 19.79
CA ILE A 627 -18.52 -24.32 18.65
C ILE A 627 -19.10 -25.74 18.55
N LEU A 628 -19.22 -26.46 19.69
CA LEU A 628 -19.82 -27.78 19.72
C LEU A 628 -21.26 -27.80 19.22
N GLN A 629 -22.11 -26.87 19.68
CA GLN A 629 -23.51 -26.80 19.26
C GLN A 629 -23.66 -26.45 17.78
N THR A 630 -22.75 -25.63 17.25
CA THR A 630 -22.80 -25.16 15.87
C THR A 630 -22.24 -26.21 14.89
N VAL A 631 -21.17 -26.91 15.28
CA VAL A 631 -20.41 -27.82 14.40
C VAL A 631 -20.86 -29.28 14.57
N PHE A 632 -21.34 -29.69 15.75
CA PHE A 632 -21.79 -31.05 16.05
C PHE A 632 -23.22 -31.09 16.63
N PRO A 633 -24.26 -30.71 15.87
CA PRO A 633 -25.64 -30.80 16.34
C PRO A 633 -26.07 -32.26 16.54
N GLU A 634 -26.37 -32.66 17.78
CA GLU A 634 -26.84 -34.02 18.07
C GLU A 634 -28.23 -34.27 17.45
N LYS A 635 -28.35 -35.33 16.64
CA LYS A 635 -29.63 -35.95 16.28
C LYS A 635 -29.89 -37.15 17.21
N ASP A 636 -31.04 -37.10 17.88
CA ASP A 636 -31.74 -38.14 18.63
C ASP A 636 -31.16 -38.65 19.96
N LEU A 637 -31.73 -38.14 21.06
CA LEU A 637 -32.18 -39.00 22.16
C LEU A 637 -33.51 -38.50 22.75
N THR A 638 -34.51 -39.38 22.72
CA THR A 638 -35.89 -39.16 23.17
C THR A 638 -36.06 -39.42 24.67
N LEU A 639 -36.68 -38.44 25.35
CA LEU A 639 -37.65 -38.52 26.47
C LEU A 639 -37.35 -39.32 27.76
N SER A 640 -37.26 -38.58 28.89
CA SER A 640 -38.05 -38.89 30.10
C SER A 640 -38.32 -37.63 30.96
N LYS A 641 -39.58 -37.15 30.87
CA LYS A 641 -40.47 -36.64 31.95
C LYS A 641 -39.86 -35.94 33.19
N ASN A 642 -40.12 -34.63 33.34
CA ASN A 642 -41.23 -34.10 34.16
C ASN A 642 -41.20 -32.56 34.27
N HIS A 643 -42.13 -31.89 33.57
CA HIS A 643 -43.08 -30.87 34.06
C HIS A 643 -43.55 -29.98 32.90
N ALA A 644 -44.54 -30.47 32.16
CA ALA A 644 -45.40 -29.64 31.32
C ALA A 644 -46.87 -29.99 31.62
N MET A 645 -47.64 -29.00 32.05
CA MET A 645 -49.10 -29.08 32.12
C MET A 645 -49.67 -28.66 30.75
N LYS A 646 -50.12 -29.67 29.99
CA LYS A 646 -51.33 -29.77 29.13
C LYS A 646 -51.90 -28.47 28.52
N ARG A 647 -52.30 -28.42 27.24
CA ARG A 647 -53.34 -29.23 26.55
C ARG A 647 -53.16 -29.09 25.00
N LYS A 648 -53.06 -30.17 24.20
CA LYS A 648 -54.12 -31.02 23.56
C LYS A 648 -54.87 -30.30 22.42
N PHE A 649 -55.08 -30.78 21.19
CA PHE A 649 -55.39 -32.10 20.57
C PHE A 649 -54.85 -32.07 19.09
N SER A 650 -54.12 -33.04 18.52
CA SER A 650 -54.34 -34.45 18.10
C SER A 650 -54.81 -34.66 16.62
N ASP A 651 -53.90 -35.24 15.83
CA ASP A 651 -53.98 -36.29 14.79
C ASP A 651 -55.26 -36.52 13.96
N VAL A 652 -55.10 -36.63 12.63
CA VAL A 652 -55.28 -37.86 11.83
C VAL A 652 -54.36 -37.81 10.57
N THR A 653 -53.83 -38.97 10.19
CA THR A 653 -52.83 -39.33 9.17
C THR A 653 -53.32 -39.57 7.74
N GLN A 654 -52.35 -39.61 6.80
CA GLN A 654 -52.27 -40.30 5.47
C GLN A 654 -52.89 -39.64 4.23
N GLU A 655 -52.07 -39.28 3.22
CA GLU A 655 -51.86 -40.03 1.95
C GLU A 655 -50.99 -39.24 0.92
N GLU A 656 -50.50 -39.97 -0.08
CA GLU A 656 -49.43 -39.65 -1.04
C GLU A 656 -49.80 -38.72 -2.23
N THR A 657 -48.74 -38.29 -2.94
CA THR A 657 -48.63 -37.91 -4.38
C THR A 657 -49.04 -36.52 -4.91
N SER A 658 -48.01 -35.87 -5.47
CA SER A 658 -47.98 -35.15 -6.76
C SER A 658 -48.68 -33.78 -6.95
N GLY A 659 -47.90 -32.83 -7.51
CA GLY A 659 -48.35 -31.97 -8.61
C GLY A 659 -49.06 -30.63 -8.30
N LYS A 660 -48.35 -29.55 -8.67
CA LYS A 660 -48.85 -28.24 -9.19
C LYS A 660 -49.44 -27.19 -8.22
N SER A 661 -48.75 -26.05 -8.25
CA SER A 661 -49.16 -24.62 -8.29
C SER A 661 -50.42 -24.09 -7.56
N LEU A 662 -50.18 -22.90 -6.98
CA LEU A 662 -51.04 -21.70 -6.82
C LEU A 662 -51.78 -21.45 -5.48
N HIS A 663 -51.75 -20.16 -5.13
CA HIS A 663 -52.60 -19.36 -4.26
C HIS A 663 -52.28 -19.18 -2.76
N GLN A 664 -51.55 -18.09 -2.53
CA GLN A 664 -51.84 -16.97 -1.63
C GLN A 664 -53.28 -16.83 -1.09
N GLU A 665 -53.42 -16.80 0.24
CA GLU A 665 -54.43 -16.04 1.01
C GLU A 665 -53.78 -15.72 2.38
N SER A 666 -53.43 -14.47 2.66
CA SER A 666 -54.25 -13.37 3.20
C SER A 666 -54.05 -13.22 4.73
N VAL A 667 -53.32 -12.17 5.12
CA VAL A 667 -53.27 -11.69 6.51
C VAL A 667 -53.72 -10.24 6.51
N VAL A 668 -54.76 -10.01 7.30
CA VAL A 668 -55.45 -8.74 7.56
C VAL A 668 -54.45 -7.65 7.99
N PRO A 669 -54.52 -6.42 7.45
CA PRO A 669 -53.61 -5.35 7.81
C PRO A 669 -53.99 -4.76 9.18
N LEU A 670 -53.09 -4.85 10.16
CA LEU A 670 -53.12 -3.95 11.31
C LEU A 670 -52.59 -2.58 10.86
N ASN A 671 -53.50 -1.61 10.83
CA ASN A 671 -53.18 -0.18 10.76
C ASN A 671 -52.23 0.18 11.92
N CYS A 672 -50.98 0.53 11.61
CA CYS A 672 -50.18 1.38 12.49
C CYS A 672 -50.37 2.81 12.00
N ASP A 673 -50.96 3.64 12.84
CA ASP A 673 -51.10 5.08 12.62
C ASP A 673 -49.73 5.72 12.38
N ASN A 674 -49.45 6.05 11.13
CA ASN A 674 -48.24 6.77 10.71
C ASN A 674 -48.43 8.27 10.98
N GLU A 675 -48.47 8.69 12.25
CA GLU A 675 -48.23 10.09 12.57
C GLU A 675 -46.78 10.43 12.22
N ILE A 676 -46.61 11.28 11.20
CA ILE A 676 -45.32 11.78 10.75
C ILE A 676 -44.89 12.89 11.73
N ASN A 677 -43.92 12.59 12.58
CA ASN A 677 -43.35 13.58 13.48
C ASN A 677 -42.36 14.46 12.73
N ALA A 678 -42.50 15.78 12.81
CA ALA A 678 -41.52 16.71 12.26
C ALA A 678 -40.30 16.78 13.20
N PHE A 679 -39.10 16.62 12.65
CA PHE A 679 -37.85 16.63 13.42
C PHE A 679 -36.65 17.06 12.58
N ILE A 680 -35.55 17.37 13.26
CA ILE A 680 -34.20 17.53 12.71
C ILE A 680 -33.33 16.45 13.33
N ALA A 681 -32.65 15.67 12.52
CA ALA A 681 -31.67 14.68 12.97
C ALA A 681 -30.28 15.03 12.48
N LEU A 682 -29.31 14.99 13.39
CA LEU A 682 -27.92 15.34 13.17
C LEU A 682 -27.05 14.12 13.45
N SER A 683 -26.20 13.78 12.50
CA SER A 683 -25.19 12.74 12.63
C SER A 683 -23.82 13.27 12.21
N ARG A 684 -22.78 12.48 12.48
CA ARG A 684 -21.36 12.80 12.16
C ARG A 684 -21.18 13.35 10.74
N GLY A 685 -20.20 14.24 10.56
CA GLY A 685 -19.92 14.84 9.25
C GLY A 685 -20.94 15.90 8.81
N SER A 686 -21.59 16.57 9.76
CA SER A 686 -22.60 17.61 9.53
C SER A 686 -23.77 17.14 8.67
N GLN A 687 -24.16 15.88 8.85
CA GLN A 687 -25.29 15.30 8.15
C GLN A 687 -26.58 15.71 8.84
N ILE A 688 -27.47 16.35 8.09
CA ILE A 688 -28.76 16.83 8.58
C ILE A 688 -29.87 16.15 7.77
N LEU A 689 -30.77 15.48 8.49
CA LEU A 689 -32.04 15.01 7.94
C LEU A 689 -33.16 15.81 8.60
N SER A 690 -33.90 16.60 7.82
CA SER A 690 -35.04 17.36 8.30
C SER A 690 -36.32 16.96 7.59
N LEU A 691 -37.40 16.79 8.34
CA LEU A 691 -38.75 16.62 7.79
C LEU A 691 -39.66 17.68 8.42
N THR A 692 -40.02 18.70 7.64
CA THR A 692 -40.99 19.73 8.03
C THR A 692 -42.33 19.44 7.36
N THR A 693 -43.38 19.29 8.15
CA THR A 693 -44.76 19.34 7.64
C THR A 693 -45.07 20.77 7.19
N ASP A 694 -45.74 20.93 6.05
CA ASP A 694 -46.08 22.20 5.35
C ASP A 694 -46.93 23.22 6.15
N ARG A 695 -46.99 23.12 7.48
CA ARG A 695 -47.81 23.98 8.35
C ARG A 695 -47.04 24.87 9.33
N CYS A 696 -45.70 24.88 9.30
CA CYS A 696 -44.89 25.72 10.19
C CYS A 696 -43.94 26.68 9.45
N LEU A 697 -44.40 27.31 8.37
CA LEU A 697 -43.74 28.46 7.76
C LEU A 697 -44.33 29.75 8.39
N THR A 698 -43.77 30.22 9.50
CA THR A 698 -43.87 31.65 9.89
C THR A 698 -42.96 32.09 11.05
N LYS A 699 -42.24 31.20 11.75
CA LYS A 699 -41.33 31.62 12.84
C LYS A 699 -40.06 30.77 12.95
N LEU A 700 -39.28 30.67 11.88
CA LEU A 700 -37.87 30.25 11.96
C LEU A 700 -37.11 31.09 10.93
N GLY A 701 -36.14 31.89 11.40
CA GLY A 701 -35.24 32.67 10.55
C GLY A 701 -34.42 31.77 9.61
N PRO A 702 -33.82 32.35 8.55
CA PRO A 702 -33.40 31.59 7.39
C PRO A 702 -32.27 30.60 7.70
N CYS A 703 -32.60 29.31 7.71
CA CYS A 703 -31.66 28.23 7.47
C CYS A 703 -31.41 28.12 5.96
N PRO A 704 -30.16 27.88 5.50
CA PRO A 704 -29.89 27.64 4.09
C PRO A 704 -30.35 26.23 3.73
N SER A 705 -31.64 26.08 3.42
CA SER A 705 -32.17 24.92 2.71
C SER A 705 -32.11 25.21 1.21
N ALA A 706 -31.30 24.42 0.48
CA ALA A 706 -31.52 24.22 -0.94
C ALA A 706 -32.89 23.56 -1.10
N TYR A 707 -33.86 24.28 -1.64
CA TYR A 707 -35.08 23.68 -2.17
C TYR A 707 -35.01 23.63 -3.70
N PRO A 708 -35.60 22.59 -4.32
CA PRO A 708 -35.64 22.39 -5.76
C PRO A 708 -36.87 23.09 -6.35
N SER A 709 -36.72 23.73 -7.51
CA SER A 709 -37.86 24.09 -8.35
C SER A 709 -37.49 23.99 -9.83
N ASP A 710 -38.34 23.26 -10.52
CA ASP A 710 -38.28 22.78 -11.89
C ASP A 710 -38.42 23.85 -12.99
N LEU A 711 -37.67 23.61 -14.08
CA LEU A 711 -38.03 23.54 -15.51
C LEU A 711 -38.96 24.57 -16.23
N ILE A 712 -38.51 24.87 -17.47
CA ILE A 712 -39.18 25.43 -18.69
C ILE A 712 -38.95 26.96 -18.88
N SER A 713 -38.48 27.51 -20.01
CA SER A 713 -38.45 27.13 -21.44
C SER A 713 -37.26 27.73 -22.21
N GLN A 714 -36.86 27.07 -23.30
CA GLN A 714 -36.09 27.64 -24.42
C GLN A 714 -36.87 28.79 -25.10
N THR A 715 -36.21 29.92 -25.42
CA THR A 715 -35.73 30.28 -26.79
C THR A 715 -35.18 31.72 -26.84
N ASP A 716 -34.11 31.86 -27.64
CA ASP A 716 -33.80 32.96 -28.55
C ASP A 716 -33.00 34.25 -28.17
N ILE A 717 -31.87 34.37 -28.90
CA ILE A 717 -31.37 35.54 -29.67
C ILE A 717 -30.31 36.49 -29.03
N GLN A 718 -29.08 36.28 -29.52
CA GLN A 718 -28.09 37.22 -30.11
C GLN A 718 -27.41 38.37 -29.33
N ASN A 719 -26.08 38.40 -29.54
CA ASN A 719 -25.20 39.56 -29.80
C ASN A 719 -25.01 40.63 -28.71
N ARG A 720 -23.76 40.84 -28.24
CA ARG A 720 -22.83 41.89 -28.74
C ARG A 720 -21.54 42.03 -27.90
N GLU A 721 -20.50 42.47 -28.60
CA GLU A 721 -19.15 42.85 -28.18
C GLU A 721 -19.06 44.13 -27.31
N SER A 722 -17.95 44.31 -26.56
CA SER A 722 -17.16 45.56 -26.37
C SER A 722 -16.04 45.29 -25.33
N LEU A 723 -14.74 45.50 -25.58
CA LEU A 723 -13.92 46.71 -25.86
C LEU A 723 -13.72 47.69 -24.66
N ASN A 724 -12.53 47.56 -24.06
CA ASN A 724 -11.52 48.61 -23.78
C ASN A 724 -11.59 49.62 -22.60
N THR A 725 -10.71 49.35 -21.58
CA THR A 725 -9.56 50.17 -21.04
C THR A 725 -9.76 51.47 -20.17
N PRO A 726 -8.73 51.98 -19.43
CA PRO A 726 -8.70 52.29 -17.97
C PRO A 726 -8.33 53.79 -17.69
N PRO A 727 -7.46 54.29 -16.75
CA PRO A 727 -6.86 53.84 -15.45
C PRO A 727 -6.83 54.95 -14.34
N LEU A 728 -6.17 54.72 -13.19
CA LEU A 728 -5.45 55.71 -12.31
C LEU A 728 -4.71 54.92 -11.18
N ILE A 729 -3.39 54.67 -11.25
CA ILE A 729 -2.18 55.47 -10.88
C ILE A 729 -1.90 55.63 -9.37
N GLY A 730 -0.72 55.14 -8.96
CA GLY A 730 0.05 55.51 -7.74
C GLY A 730 0.87 54.33 -7.19
N LYS A 731 2.04 53.96 -7.77
CA LYS A 731 3.44 54.28 -7.35
C LYS A 731 3.73 53.93 -5.88
N SER A 732 4.48 52.88 -5.52
CA SER A 732 5.90 52.47 -5.72
C SER A 732 6.71 52.64 -4.43
N GLU A 733 7.34 51.57 -3.93
CA GLU A 733 8.79 51.42 -3.70
C GLU A 733 9.09 50.19 -2.80
N ASP A 734 9.87 49.28 -3.37
CA ASP A 734 10.73 48.26 -2.72
C ASP A 734 12.12 48.92 -2.47
N PRO A 735 13.16 48.30 -1.85
CA PRO A 735 13.25 47.11 -0.99
C PRO A 735 14.28 47.27 0.19
N SER A 736 14.55 46.16 0.92
CA SER A 736 15.89 45.66 1.34
C SER A 736 16.14 45.37 2.83
N CYS A 737 16.47 44.09 3.05
CA CYS A 737 17.48 43.47 3.93
C CYS A 737 17.69 43.89 5.40
N VAL A 738 17.49 42.87 6.26
CA VAL A 738 18.38 42.35 7.33
C VAL A 738 18.71 43.29 8.49
N VAL A 739 18.31 42.93 9.72
CA VAL A 739 19.18 42.76 10.91
C VAL A 739 18.38 42.10 12.05
N GLU A 740 19.11 41.26 12.78
CA GLU A 740 18.80 40.52 14.01
C GLU A 740 18.36 41.36 15.24
N VAL A 741 17.63 40.68 16.14
CA VAL A 741 17.52 40.89 17.62
C VAL A 741 16.71 42.10 18.11
N SER A 742 15.57 41.83 18.77
CA SER A 742 15.35 42.01 20.23
C SER A 742 13.86 42.06 20.58
N GLU A 743 13.52 41.49 21.73
CA GLU A 743 12.21 41.56 22.39
C GLU A 743 11.71 43.02 22.50
N GLU A 744 10.46 43.27 22.11
CA GLU A 744 9.63 44.30 22.73
C GLU A 744 8.14 44.01 22.47
N GLU A 745 7.40 43.85 23.56
CA GLU A 745 5.97 43.58 23.59
C GLU A 745 5.15 44.78 23.08
N THR A 746 4.19 44.55 22.18
CA THR A 746 3.00 45.41 22.03
C THR A 746 1.76 44.55 21.73
N PRO A 747 0.57 45.00 22.16
CA PRO A 747 -0.45 44.13 22.73
C PRO A 747 -1.24 43.39 21.66
N VAL A 748 -1.16 42.06 21.68
CA VAL A 748 -2.09 41.20 20.96
C VAL A 748 -3.46 41.33 21.65
N ILE A 749 -4.45 41.80 20.90
CA ILE A 749 -5.86 41.64 21.26
C ILE A 749 -6.09 40.14 21.41
N ARG A 750 -6.14 39.66 22.66
CA ARG A 750 -6.42 38.26 22.99
C ARG A 750 -7.76 37.89 22.38
N ALA A 751 -7.77 36.97 21.42
CA ALA A 751 -8.97 36.21 21.11
C ALA A 751 -9.40 35.49 22.41
N GLU A 752 -10.58 35.81 22.91
CA GLU A 752 -11.16 35.18 24.09
C GLU A 752 -11.27 33.67 23.85
N LYS A 753 -10.65 32.89 24.74
CA LYS A 753 -10.53 31.44 24.60
C LYS A 753 -11.89 30.79 24.90
N MET A 754 -12.47 30.06 23.94
CA MET A 754 -13.70 29.29 24.17
C MET A 754 -13.50 28.28 25.31
N GLU A 755 -14.33 28.35 26.35
CA GLU A 755 -14.27 27.41 27.48
C GLU A 755 -15.24 26.25 27.29
N PHE A 756 -14.77 25.05 27.65
CA PHE A 756 -15.55 23.83 27.65
C PHE A 756 -16.02 23.49 29.06
N ARG A 757 -17.32 23.25 29.22
CA ARG A 757 -17.89 22.71 30.46
C ARG A 757 -18.62 21.42 30.18
N VAL A 758 -18.29 20.35 30.93
CA VAL A 758 -19.09 19.12 30.88
C VAL A 758 -20.47 19.42 31.46
N ARG A 759 -21.50 19.43 30.62
CA ARG A 759 -22.89 19.61 31.06
C ARG A 759 -23.41 18.34 31.72
N TRP A 760 -23.19 17.21 31.05
CA TRP A 760 -23.47 15.89 31.59
C TRP A 760 -22.58 14.86 30.91
N ARG A 761 -22.43 13.70 31.57
CA ARG A 761 -21.90 12.48 30.98
C ARG A 761 -22.84 11.33 31.34
N SER A 762 -23.03 10.39 30.43
CA SER A 762 -23.81 9.19 30.68
C SER A 762 -22.94 7.97 30.50
N ASP A 763 -22.95 7.07 31.48
CA ASP A 763 -22.25 5.80 31.41
C ASP A 763 -23.01 4.87 30.46
N THR A 764 -22.29 4.22 29.56
CA THR A 764 -22.82 3.20 28.65
C THR A 764 -22.30 1.81 29.02
N GLY A 765 -21.53 1.67 30.10
CA GLY A 765 -21.00 0.42 30.65
C GLY A 765 -19.70 -0.09 30.01
N LYS A 766 -19.48 0.18 28.72
CA LYS A 766 -18.23 -0.12 27.99
C LYS A 766 -17.94 0.95 26.93
N CYS A 767 -16.79 0.81 26.25
CA CYS A 767 -16.33 1.67 25.16
C CYS A 767 -17.42 2.17 24.19
N VAL A 768 -17.36 3.46 23.86
CA VAL A 768 -18.28 4.12 22.92
C VAL A 768 -17.54 4.50 21.63
N ASP A 769 -17.59 3.61 20.64
CA ASP A 769 -17.00 3.85 19.32
C ASP A 769 -18.03 4.38 18.31
N ALA A 770 -19.31 4.08 18.52
CA ALA A 770 -20.39 4.64 17.72
C ALA A 770 -20.42 6.18 17.86
N SER A 771 -20.75 6.88 16.78
CA SER A 771 -20.97 8.33 16.84
C SER A 771 -22.42 8.64 17.25
N PRO A 772 -22.68 9.68 18.05
CA PRO A 772 -24.02 10.05 18.49
C PRO A 772 -24.95 10.39 17.32
N LEU A 773 -26.24 10.09 17.48
CA LEU A 773 -27.31 10.64 16.66
C LEU A 773 -28.14 11.59 17.54
N VAL A 774 -28.26 12.86 17.15
CA VAL A 774 -29.08 13.84 17.87
C VAL A 774 -30.37 14.07 17.10
N VAL A 775 -31.52 13.81 17.70
CA VAL A 775 -32.84 14.05 17.11
C VAL A 775 -33.57 15.13 17.91
N ILE A 776 -33.93 16.21 17.24
CA ILE A 776 -34.63 17.37 17.78
C ILE A 776 -36.05 17.41 17.20
N PRO A 777 -37.09 17.17 18.00
CA PRO A 777 -38.48 17.32 17.55
C PRO A 777 -38.81 18.77 17.24
N ALA A 778 -39.61 19.02 16.19
CA ALA A 778 -39.97 20.37 15.76
C ALA A 778 -40.93 21.07 16.74
N ILE A 779 -41.79 20.31 17.42
CA ILE A 779 -42.84 20.83 18.31
C ILE A 779 -42.26 21.20 19.68
N ASP A 780 -41.39 20.35 20.22
CA ASP A 780 -40.78 20.54 21.54
C ASP A 780 -39.27 20.30 21.46
N LYS A 781 -38.52 21.38 21.22
CA LYS A 781 -37.06 21.34 21.20
C LYS A 781 -36.48 20.84 22.52
N SER A 782 -37.15 21.05 23.65
CA SER A 782 -36.66 20.62 24.97
C SER A 782 -36.61 19.09 25.10
N SER A 783 -37.38 18.38 24.27
CA SER A 783 -37.40 16.92 24.20
C SER A 783 -36.31 16.30 23.32
N ALA A 784 -35.36 17.09 22.81
CA ALA A 784 -34.24 16.60 22.00
C ALA A 784 -33.52 15.41 22.65
N THR A 785 -33.18 14.42 21.83
CA THR A 785 -32.70 13.10 22.29
C THR A 785 -31.40 12.74 21.58
N VAL A 786 -30.44 12.24 22.36
CA VAL A 786 -29.20 11.64 21.89
C VAL A 786 -29.37 10.12 21.89
N TYR A 787 -29.19 9.49 20.74
CA TYR A 787 -29.16 8.05 20.59
C TYR A 787 -27.71 7.60 20.42
N ILE A 788 -27.29 6.64 21.25
CA ILE A 788 -25.90 6.15 21.26
C ILE A 788 -25.85 4.65 21.57
N GLY A 789 -25.02 3.93 20.82
CA GLY A 789 -24.71 2.52 21.05
C GLY A 789 -23.31 2.35 21.64
N SER A 790 -23.06 1.23 22.31
CA SER A 790 -21.76 0.95 22.91
C SER A 790 -21.39 -0.53 22.89
N HIS A 791 -20.17 -0.84 23.34
CA HIS A 791 -19.65 -2.21 23.40
C HIS A 791 -20.27 -3.07 24.51
N SER A 792 -21.11 -2.48 25.37
CA SER A 792 -21.87 -3.20 26.41
C SER A 792 -23.16 -3.80 25.87
N ARG A 793 -23.38 -3.74 24.55
CA ARG A 793 -24.62 -4.14 23.87
C ARG A 793 -25.79 -3.20 24.13
N ILE A 794 -25.54 -2.09 24.83
CA ILE A 794 -26.55 -1.13 25.21
C ILE A 794 -26.74 -0.10 24.09
N MET A 795 -27.98 0.01 23.63
CA MET A 795 -28.48 1.15 22.88
C MET A 795 -29.26 2.06 23.82
N MET A 796 -28.91 3.34 23.89
CA MET A 796 -29.50 4.30 24.82
C MET A 796 -30.11 5.49 24.11
N ALA A 797 -31.15 6.02 24.73
CA ALA A 797 -31.70 7.35 24.45
C ALA A 797 -31.53 8.24 25.68
N VAL A 798 -30.82 9.36 25.52
CA VAL A 798 -30.52 10.31 26.59
C VAL A 798 -31.09 11.68 26.22
N GLY A 799 -31.72 12.39 27.15
CA GLY A 799 -32.18 13.75 26.92
C GLY A 799 -31.00 14.70 26.68
N LEU A 800 -30.99 15.41 25.54
CA LEU A 800 -29.87 16.26 25.11
C LEU A 800 -29.52 17.34 26.14
N TYR A 801 -30.52 17.99 26.73
CA TYR A 801 -30.28 19.08 27.70
C TYR A 801 -30.13 18.58 29.13
N SER A 802 -30.87 17.53 29.51
CA SER A 802 -30.95 17.05 30.90
C SER A 802 -29.91 15.99 31.25
N GLY A 803 -29.36 15.29 30.26
CA GLY A 803 -28.50 14.11 30.49
C GLY A 803 -29.24 12.92 31.09
N LYS A 804 -30.57 13.00 31.26
CA LYS A 804 -31.37 11.92 31.85
C LYS A 804 -31.60 10.81 30.82
N LEU A 805 -31.39 9.57 31.25
CA LEU A 805 -31.74 8.39 30.49
C LEU A 805 -33.26 8.36 30.25
N LYS A 806 -33.69 8.28 28.99
CA LYS A 806 -35.09 8.08 28.60
C LYS A 806 -35.42 6.60 28.53
N TRP A 807 -34.58 5.84 27.86
CA TRP A 807 -34.64 4.39 27.80
C TRP A 807 -33.27 3.81 27.44
N GLU A 808 -33.08 2.56 27.82
CA GLU A 808 -31.97 1.72 27.39
C GLU A 808 -32.52 0.40 26.86
N GLN A 809 -31.86 -0.15 25.86
CA GLN A 809 -32.22 -1.42 25.27
C GLN A 809 -30.96 -2.25 25.06
N ILE A 810 -30.93 -3.44 25.67
CA ILE A 810 -29.87 -4.42 25.47
C ILE A 810 -30.14 -5.16 24.14
N LEU A 811 -29.16 -5.09 23.23
CA LEU A 811 -29.15 -5.79 21.96
C LEU A 811 -28.31 -7.07 22.05
N GLY A 812 -28.24 -7.83 20.96
CA GLY A 812 -27.60 -9.14 20.98
C GLY A 812 -26.09 -9.09 21.15
N ASP A 813 -25.43 -8.05 20.63
CA ASP A 813 -24.00 -7.83 20.85
C ASP A 813 -23.55 -6.36 20.75
N ARG A 814 -22.23 -6.09 20.71
CA ARG A 814 -21.65 -4.74 20.70
C ARG A 814 -22.15 -3.92 19.51
N ILE A 815 -22.22 -2.60 19.73
CA ILE A 815 -22.75 -1.65 18.76
C ILE A 815 -21.67 -0.64 18.41
N GLU A 816 -21.18 -0.70 17.17
CA GLU A 816 -20.27 0.31 16.60
C GLU A 816 -20.91 1.12 15.47
N SER A 817 -21.99 0.59 14.88
CA SER A 817 -22.85 1.35 13.96
C SER A 817 -23.44 2.55 14.68
N SER A 818 -23.32 3.74 14.10
CA SER A 818 -24.13 4.87 14.55
C SER A 818 -25.60 4.59 14.27
N ALA A 819 -26.47 5.12 15.13
CA ALA A 819 -27.90 5.05 14.95
C ALA A 819 -28.34 5.93 13.77
N CYS A 820 -29.38 5.48 13.06
CA CYS A 820 -30.08 6.23 12.01
C CYS A 820 -31.55 6.37 12.41
N VAL A 821 -32.16 7.52 12.17
CA VAL A 821 -33.61 7.69 12.35
C VAL A 821 -34.36 7.35 11.06
N SER A 822 -35.54 6.76 11.18
CA SER A 822 -36.42 6.51 10.04
C SER A 822 -37.07 7.79 9.51
N LYS A 823 -37.61 7.74 8.30
CA LYS A 823 -38.29 8.87 7.66
C LYS A 823 -39.42 9.45 8.54
N CYS A 824 -40.17 8.63 9.26
CA CYS A 824 -41.27 9.10 10.12
C CYS A 824 -40.83 9.58 11.51
N GLY A 825 -39.56 9.43 11.90
CA GLY A 825 -39.06 9.79 13.22
C GLY A 825 -39.39 8.79 14.35
N ASN A 826 -40.25 7.81 14.07
CA ASN A 826 -40.76 6.89 15.08
C ASN A 826 -39.85 5.67 15.31
N PHE A 827 -38.84 5.48 14.46
CA PHE A 827 -37.92 4.34 14.57
C PHE A 827 -36.46 4.76 14.53
N ILE A 828 -35.65 4.08 15.33
CA ILE A 828 -34.19 4.15 15.35
C ILE A 828 -33.64 2.83 14.83
N VAL A 829 -32.76 2.91 13.85
CA VAL A 829 -32.17 1.78 13.15
C VAL A 829 -30.70 1.71 13.50
N VAL A 830 -30.23 0.53 13.87
CA VAL A 830 -28.84 0.31 14.29
C VAL A 830 -28.36 -1.07 13.86
N GLY A 831 -27.16 -1.11 13.26
CA GLY A 831 -26.44 -2.34 12.98
C GLY A 831 -25.78 -2.87 14.25
N CYS A 832 -25.79 -4.19 14.42
CA CYS A 832 -25.16 -4.86 15.56
C CYS A 832 -24.18 -5.91 15.05
N TYR A 833 -23.18 -6.21 15.87
CA TYR A 833 -22.16 -7.19 15.51
C TYR A 833 -22.72 -8.60 15.30
N ASN A 834 -23.89 -8.91 15.86
CA ASN A 834 -24.47 -10.25 15.82
C ASN A 834 -25.14 -10.58 14.49
N GLY A 835 -24.81 -9.83 13.44
CA GLY A 835 -25.44 -9.91 12.13
C GLY A 835 -26.90 -9.47 12.11
N LEU A 836 -27.37 -8.69 13.08
CA LEU A 836 -28.73 -8.14 13.05
C LEU A 836 -28.74 -6.62 12.83
N VAL A 837 -29.69 -6.17 12.01
CA VAL A 837 -30.13 -4.79 11.94
C VAL A 837 -31.38 -4.65 12.80
N TYR A 838 -31.27 -3.88 13.88
CA TYR A 838 -32.37 -3.63 14.80
C TYR A 838 -33.13 -2.37 14.41
N VAL A 839 -34.45 -2.46 14.39
CA VAL A 839 -35.36 -1.32 14.28
C VAL A 839 -36.09 -1.18 15.61
N LEU A 840 -35.78 -0.13 16.34
CA LEU A 840 -36.30 0.17 17.67
C LEU A 840 -37.31 1.31 17.61
N LYS A 841 -38.34 1.32 18.44
CA LYS A 841 -39.22 2.49 18.58
C LYS A 841 -38.44 3.64 19.24
N SER A 842 -38.50 4.84 18.67
CA SER A 842 -37.71 5.98 19.16
C SER A 842 -38.09 6.46 20.56
N ASN A 843 -39.35 6.27 20.96
CA ASN A 843 -39.87 6.69 22.27
C ASN A 843 -39.60 5.70 23.42
N SER A 844 -39.53 4.39 23.15
CA SER A 844 -39.44 3.35 24.19
C SER A 844 -38.25 2.41 24.07
N GLY A 845 -37.56 2.38 22.93
CA GLY A 845 -36.48 1.43 22.66
C GLY A 845 -36.95 0.02 22.29
N GLU A 846 -38.27 -0.25 22.29
CA GLU A 846 -38.83 -1.57 21.97
C GLU A 846 -38.47 -2.02 20.55
N LYS A 847 -38.07 -3.29 20.40
CA LYS A 847 -37.74 -3.92 19.11
C LYS A 847 -39.00 -4.02 18.24
N TYR A 848 -39.08 -3.21 17.20
CA TYR A 848 -40.16 -3.22 16.21
C TYR A 848 -39.92 -4.26 15.10
N TRP A 849 -38.68 -4.36 14.61
CA TRP A 849 -38.27 -5.33 13.60
C TRP A 849 -36.78 -5.64 13.74
N MET A 850 -36.40 -6.84 13.29
CA MET A 850 -35.02 -7.29 13.20
C MET A 850 -34.83 -7.90 11.82
N PHE A 851 -33.77 -7.50 11.14
CA PHE A 851 -33.36 -8.08 9.88
C PHE A 851 -32.01 -8.79 10.05
N THR A 852 -31.90 -10.01 9.55
CA THR A 852 -30.71 -10.86 9.71
C THR A 852 -29.84 -10.80 8.47
N THR A 853 -28.58 -10.41 8.66
CA THR A 853 -27.47 -10.55 7.71
C THR A 853 -26.67 -11.82 8.02
N GLU A 854 -25.75 -12.20 7.14
CA GLU A 854 -24.96 -13.43 7.32
C GLU A 854 -23.71 -13.21 8.21
N ASP A 855 -23.37 -11.95 8.50
CA ASP A 855 -22.21 -11.55 9.31
C ASP A 855 -22.46 -10.15 9.92
N ALA A 856 -21.53 -9.67 10.76
CA ALA A 856 -21.60 -8.45 11.54
C ALA A 856 -21.98 -7.20 10.73
N VAL A 857 -22.75 -6.30 11.37
CA VAL A 857 -23.19 -5.03 10.77
C VAL A 857 -22.54 -3.86 11.48
N LYS A 858 -21.40 -3.40 10.95
CA LYS A 858 -20.68 -2.21 11.45
C LYS A 858 -21.06 -0.93 10.73
N SER A 859 -21.53 -1.03 9.48
CA SER A 859 -21.99 0.11 8.69
C SER A 859 -23.22 0.76 9.33
N SER A 860 -23.15 2.05 9.61
CA SER A 860 -24.34 2.87 9.91
C SER A 860 -25.33 2.87 8.75
N ALA A 861 -26.63 2.79 9.04
CA ALA A 861 -27.67 2.84 8.00
C ALA A 861 -27.85 4.26 7.44
N THR A 862 -28.28 4.37 6.19
CA THR A 862 -28.66 5.63 5.54
C THR A 862 -30.10 5.55 5.06
N VAL A 863 -30.92 6.53 5.42
CA VAL A 863 -32.33 6.60 5.01
C VAL A 863 -32.50 7.43 3.75
N ASP A 864 -33.36 6.95 2.85
CA ASP A 864 -33.87 7.71 1.73
C ASP A 864 -35.02 8.61 2.18
N PRO A 865 -34.86 9.95 2.16
CA PRO A 865 -35.92 10.86 2.58
C PRO A 865 -37.16 10.80 1.66
N THR A 866 -36.97 10.43 0.40
CA THR A 866 -38.04 10.37 -0.60
C THR A 866 -38.85 9.08 -0.44
N THR A 867 -38.17 7.93 -0.44
CA THR A 867 -38.85 6.62 -0.42
C THR A 867 -39.08 6.04 0.97
N GLY A 868 -38.26 6.43 1.95
CA GLY A 868 -38.24 5.84 3.30
C GLY A 868 -37.47 4.52 3.39
N LEU A 869 -36.84 4.06 2.30
CA LEU A 869 -35.97 2.89 2.30
C LEU A 869 -34.70 3.16 3.12
N LEU A 870 -34.18 2.09 3.73
CA LEU A 870 -32.94 2.12 4.50
C LEU A 870 -31.88 1.29 3.82
N TYR A 871 -30.71 1.87 3.65
CA TYR A 871 -29.57 1.23 3.01
C TYR A 871 -28.49 0.93 4.04
N ILE A 872 -27.96 -0.28 4.04
CA ILE A 872 -26.95 -0.71 5.01
C ILE A 872 -26.02 -1.78 4.42
N GLY A 873 -24.74 -1.76 4.83
CA GLY A 873 -23.75 -2.76 4.47
C GLY A 873 -23.48 -3.77 5.60
N SER A 874 -23.04 -4.97 5.25
CA SER A 874 -22.62 -6.00 6.21
C SER A 874 -21.24 -6.57 5.86
N HIS A 875 -20.62 -7.19 6.85
CA HIS A 875 -19.37 -7.91 6.70
C HIS A 875 -19.48 -9.16 5.82
N ASP A 876 -20.70 -9.63 5.58
CA ASP A 876 -21.02 -10.73 4.68
C ASP A 876 -20.81 -10.42 3.19
N GLN A 877 -20.18 -9.28 2.90
CA GLN A 877 -19.88 -8.75 1.57
C GLN A 877 -21.12 -8.29 0.79
N HIS A 878 -22.24 -8.04 1.46
CA HIS A 878 -23.46 -7.54 0.84
C HIS A 878 -23.89 -6.16 1.35
N ALA A 879 -24.64 -5.48 0.47
CA ALA A 879 -25.43 -4.30 0.76
C ALA A 879 -26.92 -4.64 0.65
N TYR A 880 -27.73 -4.00 1.48
CA TYR A 880 -29.15 -4.28 1.63
C TYR A 880 -29.96 -2.99 1.53
N ALA A 881 -31.10 -3.05 0.83
CA ALA A 881 -32.18 -2.09 1.00
C ALA A 881 -33.32 -2.71 1.79
N LEU A 882 -33.73 -2.03 2.85
CA LEU A 882 -34.74 -2.49 3.78
C LEU A 882 -35.93 -1.53 3.77
N ASP A 883 -37.13 -2.09 3.60
CA ASP A 883 -38.38 -1.40 3.83
C ASP A 883 -38.85 -1.80 5.23
N ILE A 884 -38.57 -0.96 6.23
CA ILE A 884 -38.88 -1.26 7.63
C ILE A 884 -40.39 -1.28 7.88
N TYR A 885 -41.18 -0.52 7.13
CA TYR A 885 -42.63 -0.43 7.29
C TYR A 885 -43.30 -1.71 6.79
N LYS A 886 -42.77 -2.30 5.72
CA LYS A 886 -43.19 -3.60 5.20
C LYS A 886 -42.40 -4.78 5.76
N LYS A 887 -41.42 -4.51 6.65
CA LYS A 887 -40.53 -5.49 7.28
C LYS A 887 -39.90 -6.46 6.27
N LYS A 888 -39.41 -5.93 5.15
CA LYS A 888 -38.85 -6.74 4.06
C LYS A 888 -37.53 -6.17 3.54
N CYS A 889 -36.68 -7.08 3.07
CA CYS A 889 -35.55 -6.73 2.22
C CYS A 889 -36.06 -6.51 0.80
N VAL A 890 -35.82 -5.32 0.25
CA VAL A 890 -36.21 -4.95 -1.12
C VAL A 890 -35.23 -5.54 -2.13
N TRP A 891 -33.94 -5.42 -1.84
CA TRP A 891 -32.87 -6.02 -2.64
C TRP A 891 -31.63 -6.31 -1.79
N LYS A 892 -30.84 -7.29 -2.22
CA LYS A 892 -29.53 -7.68 -1.68
C LYS A 892 -28.50 -7.65 -2.80
N LEU A 893 -27.41 -6.92 -2.63
CA LEU A 893 -26.35 -6.74 -3.62
C LEU A 893 -25.01 -7.26 -3.10
N LYS A 894 -24.34 -8.14 -3.86
CA LYS A 894 -22.98 -8.58 -3.55
C LYS A 894 -21.96 -7.53 -3.97
N CYS A 895 -21.20 -7.01 -3.01
CA CYS A 895 -20.29 -5.86 -3.19
C CYS A 895 -18.85 -6.26 -3.57
N GLY A 896 -18.50 -7.55 -3.49
CA GLY A 896 -17.15 -8.04 -3.83
C GLY A 896 -16.10 -7.80 -2.74
N GLY A 897 -16.54 -7.54 -1.51
CA GLY A 897 -15.71 -7.39 -0.31
C GLY A 897 -16.58 -6.93 0.87
N THR A 898 -16.08 -7.11 2.09
CA THR A 898 -16.74 -6.70 3.35
C THR A 898 -17.12 -5.22 3.31
N VAL A 899 -18.40 -4.92 3.61
CA VAL A 899 -18.92 -3.53 3.59
C VAL A 899 -18.89 -2.97 5.00
N PHE A 900 -17.77 -2.33 5.34
CA PHE A 900 -17.59 -1.64 6.62
C PHE A 900 -18.13 -0.21 6.59
N SER A 901 -17.89 0.49 5.47
CA SER A 901 -18.22 1.90 5.30
C SER A 901 -19.73 2.16 5.25
N SER A 902 -20.19 3.27 5.82
CA SER A 902 -21.60 3.67 5.74
C SER A 902 -21.98 4.12 4.32
N PRO A 903 -23.14 3.70 3.78
CA PRO A 903 -23.59 4.16 2.47
C PRO A 903 -23.84 5.67 2.41
N CYS A 904 -23.63 6.26 1.24
CA CYS A 904 -23.94 7.66 0.97
C CYS A 904 -24.98 7.76 -0.15
N LEU A 905 -26.12 8.41 0.13
CA LEU A 905 -27.17 8.63 -0.85
C LEU A 905 -27.02 10.01 -1.49
N SER A 906 -27.03 10.05 -2.82
CA SER A 906 -27.22 11.23 -3.63
C SER A 906 -28.64 11.21 -4.20
N LEU A 907 -29.36 12.34 -4.10
CA LEU A 907 -30.67 12.49 -4.72
C LEU A 907 -30.57 12.96 -6.18
N ILE A 908 -29.51 13.69 -6.52
CA ILE A 908 -29.27 14.23 -7.87
C ILE A 908 -27.77 14.08 -8.19
N PRO A 909 -27.39 13.13 -9.07
CA PRO A 909 -28.22 12.05 -9.60
C PRO A 909 -28.63 11.07 -8.50
N TYR A 910 -29.71 10.32 -8.73
CA TYR A 910 -30.26 9.37 -7.77
C TYR A 910 -29.40 8.10 -7.69
N HIS A 911 -28.33 8.17 -6.90
CA HIS A 911 -27.31 7.13 -6.76
C HIS A 911 -27.00 6.85 -5.29
N LEU A 912 -26.70 5.60 -4.99
CA LEU A 912 -26.28 5.13 -3.68
C LEU A 912 -24.85 4.60 -3.76
N TYR A 913 -23.98 5.11 -2.88
CA TYR A 913 -22.55 4.79 -2.88
C TYR A 913 -22.20 3.86 -1.73
N PHE A 914 -21.47 2.79 -2.03
CA PHE A 914 -20.89 1.86 -1.06
C PHE A 914 -19.39 1.72 -1.27
N ALA A 915 -18.64 1.56 -0.19
CA ALA A 915 -17.24 1.21 -0.24
C ALA A 915 -16.94 -0.09 0.51
N THR A 916 -15.91 -0.81 0.09
CA THR A 916 -15.56 -2.11 0.66
C THR A 916 -14.12 -2.15 1.16
N LEU A 917 -13.86 -3.02 2.13
CA LEU A 917 -12.51 -3.32 2.59
C LEU A 917 -11.69 -4.09 1.53
N GLY A 918 -12.33 -4.60 0.48
CA GLY A 918 -11.65 -5.10 -0.72
C GLY A 918 -11.15 -3.99 -1.66
N GLY A 919 -11.39 -2.72 -1.33
CA GLY A 919 -10.95 -1.56 -2.10
C GLY A 919 -11.84 -1.22 -3.30
N LEU A 920 -13.14 -1.52 -3.22
CA LEU A 920 -14.12 -1.19 -4.25
C LEU A 920 -15.00 -0.03 -3.81
N LEU A 921 -15.16 0.98 -4.68
CA LEU A 921 -16.21 2.00 -4.59
C LEU A 921 -17.29 1.69 -5.63
N LEU A 922 -18.53 1.59 -5.20
CA LEU A 922 -19.67 1.16 -6.00
C LEU A 922 -20.72 2.27 -6.05
N ALA A 923 -21.27 2.53 -7.22
CA ALA A 923 -22.51 3.28 -7.37
C ALA A 923 -23.64 2.34 -7.77
N VAL A 924 -24.77 2.48 -7.09
CA VAL A 924 -25.91 1.58 -7.16
C VAL A 924 -27.17 2.41 -7.37
N ASN A 925 -28.09 1.93 -8.19
CA ASN A 925 -29.44 2.49 -8.28
C ASN A 925 -30.17 2.18 -6.97
N PRO A 926 -30.57 3.19 -6.17
CA PRO A 926 -31.16 2.94 -4.85
C PRO A 926 -32.48 2.16 -4.92
N ALA A 927 -33.25 2.29 -6.00
CA ALA A 927 -34.54 1.62 -6.15
C ALA A 927 -34.42 0.14 -6.51
N THR A 928 -33.48 -0.22 -7.40
CA THR A 928 -33.36 -1.59 -7.93
C THR A 928 -32.25 -2.40 -7.29
N GLY A 929 -31.22 -1.75 -6.73
CA GLY A 929 -30.00 -2.41 -6.29
C GLY A 929 -29.02 -2.71 -7.42
N ASP A 930 -29.34 -2.29 -8.66
CA ASP A 930 -28.47 -2.53 -9.80
C ASP A 930 -27.23 -1.64 -9.74
N ARG A 931 -26.08 -2.24 -10.04
CA ARG A 931 -24.80 -1.52 -10.07
C ARG A 931 -24.73 -0.62 -11.30
N VAL A 932 -24.62 0.69 -11.07
CA VAL A 932 -24.40 1.70 -12.11
C VAL A 932 -22.95 1.63 -12.59
N TRP A 933 -22.00 1.69 -11.66
CA TRP A 933 -20.57 1.54 -11.94
C TRP A 933 -19.82 1.00 -10.73
N LYS A 934 -18.58 0.56 -10.96
CA LYS A 934 -17.61 0.20 -9.92
C LYS A 934 -16.24 0.77 -10.24
N HIS A 935 -15.52 1.18 -9.21
CA HIS A 935 -14.14 1.60 -9.29
C HIS A 935 -13.29 0.80 -8.30
N SER A 936 -12.13 0.31 -8.74
CA SER A 936 -11.20 -0.43 -7.89
C SER A 936 -10.06 0.47 -7.47
N CYS A 937 -10.02 0.84 -6.19
CA CYS A 937 -8.96 1.66 -5.60
C CYS A 937 -7.71 0.83 -5.26
N GLY A 938 -7.80 -0.52 -5.33
CA GLY A 938 -6.67 -1.43 -5.09
C GLY A 938 -6.23 -1.56 -3.63
N LYS A 939 -6.83 -0.79 -2.73
CA LYS A 939 -6.54 -0.73 -1.29
C LYS A 939 -7.85 -0.57 -0.49
N PRO A 940 -7.94 -1.12 0.74
CA PRO A 940 -9.16 -1.03 1.56
C PRO A 940 -9.72 0.38 1.75
N LEU A 941 -11.05 0.50 1.80
CA LEU A 941 -11.75 1.76 2.03
C LEU A 941 -12.49 1.69 3.37
N PHE A 942 -11.89 2.24 4.44
CA PHE A 942 -12.51 2.33 5.77
C PHE A 942 -13.41 3.57 5.89
N SER A 943 -13.00 4.68 5.28
CA SER A 943 -13.78 5.92 5.19
C SER A 943 -15.14 5.66 4.53
N SER A 944 -16.19 6.27 5.07
CA SER A 944 -17.49 6.34 4.37
C SER A 944 -17.41 7.33 3.21
N PRO A 945 -18.00 7.03 2.03
CA PRO A 945 -18.13 7.99 0.96
C PRO A 945 -18.96 9.20 1.40
N ARG A 946 -18.67 10.38 0.84
CA ARG A 946 -19.47 11.58 1.00
C ARG A 946 -19.69 12.21 -0.37
N CYS A 947 -20.93 12.52 -0.74
CA CYS A 947 -21.22 13.22 -1.99
C CYS A 947 -21.71 14.65 -1.76
N CYS A 948 -21.41 15.51 -2.72
CA CYS A 948 -22.02 16.83 -2.94
C CYS A 948 -22.76 16.82 -4.29
N LEU A 949 -23.22 17.98 -4.79
CA LEU A 949 -23.93 18.05 -6.08
C LEU A 949 -23.12 17.59 -7.30
N GLN A 950 -21.79 17.68 -7.24
CA GLN A 950 -20.91 17.42 -8.38
C GLN A 950 -20.06 16.15 -8.21
N TYR A 951 -19.68 15.84 -6.97
CA TYR A 951 -18.59 14.92 -6.70
C TYR A 951 -18.88 13.99 -5.52
N ILE A 952 -18.11 12.91 -5.46
CA ILE A 952 -18.05 11.95 -4.37
C ILE A 952 -16.62 11.93 -3.86
N PHE A 953 -16.45 12.01 -2.55
CA PHE A 953 -15.18 11.99 -1.85
C PHE A 953 -15.08 10.74 -1.00
N ILE A 954 -13.91 10.10 -0.98
CA ILE A 954 -13.64 8.97 -0.10
C ILE A 954 -12.17 8.88 0.28
N GLY A 955 -11.89 8.61 1.56
CA GLY A 955 -10.54 8.33 2.06
C GLY A 955 -10.13 6.88 1.85
N CYS A 956 -8.86 6.67 1.53
CA CYS A 956 -8.27 5.35 1.32
C CYS A 956 -7.14 5.08 2.32
N VAL A 957 -6.93 3.80 2.65
CA VAL A 957 -5.88 3.41 3.61
C VAL A 957 -4.46 3.60 3.10
N ASP A 958 -4.27 3.91 1.82
CA ASP A 958 -2.96 4.30 1.28
C ASP A 958 -2.65 5.79 1.46
N GLY A 959 -3.51 6.51 2.20
CA GLY A 959 -3.34 7.92 2.50
C GLY A 959 -3.93 8.87 1.46
N ASN A 960 -4.68 8.36 0.47
CA ASN A 960 -5.29 9.21 -0.57
C ASN A 960 -6.76 9.54 -0.27
N LEU A 961 -7.12 10.82 -0.34
CA LEU A 961 -8.50 11.29 -0.49
C LEU A 961 -8.82 11.35 -1.98
N LEU A 962 -9.77 10.54 -2.42
CA LEU A 962 -10.15 10.38 -3.82
C LEU A 962 -11.42 11.16 -4.11
N CYS A 963 -11.47 11.84 -5.25
CA CYS A 963 -12.65 12.55 -5.76
C CYS A 963 -13.13 11.92 -7.07
N PHE A 964 -14.42 11.63 -7.16
CA PHE A 964 -15.06 11.05 -8.33
C PHE A 964 -16.25 11.89 -8.80
N THR A 965 -16.52 11.90 -10.10
CA THR A 965 -17.82 12.33 -10.62
C THR A 965 -18.88 11.30 -10.25
N HIS A 966 -20.16 11.70 -10.29
CA HIS A 966 -21.27 10.76 -10.08
C HIS A 966 -21.35 9.62 -11.12
N PHE A 967 -20.57 9.70 -12.21
CA PHE A 967 -20.48 8.72 -13.28
C PHE A 967 -19.27 7.77 -13.15
N GLY A 968 -18.47 7.91 -12.10
CA GLY A 968 -17.38 6.98 -11.78
C GLY A 968 -16.01 7.38 -12.34
N GLU A 969 -15.87 8.60 -12.85
CA GLU A 969 -14.61 9.15 -13.32
C GLU A 969 -13.86 9.79 -12.15
N GLN A 970 -12.60 9.41 -11.93
CA GLN A 970 -11.78 10.05 -10.91
C GLN A 970 -11.34 11.43 -11.40
N VAL A 971 -11.67 12.48 -10.65
CA VAL A 971 -11.40 13.88 -11.02
C VAL A 971 -10.04 14.31 -10.52
N TRP A 972 -9.76 14.03 -9.25
CA TRP A 972 -8.50 14.36 -8.60
C TRP A 972 -8.29 13.44 -7.39
N GLN A 973 -7.07 13.42 -6.87
CA GLN A 973 -6.73 12.80 -5.59
C GLN A 973 -5.84 13.75 -4.78
N PHE A 974 -5.95 13.68 -3.46
CA PHE A 974 -5.10 14.40 -2.53
C PHE A 974 -4.41 13.41 -1.59
N SER A 975 -3.09 13.48 -1.46
CA SER A 975 -2.31 12.51 -0.66
C SER A 975 -1.88 13.08 0.69
N THR A 976 -2.06 12.28 1.74
CA THR A 976 -1.51 12.45 3.09
C THR A 976 -0.35 11.48 3.31
N ASN A 977 0.37 11.57 4.45
CA ASN A 977 1.55 10.72 4.70
C ASN A 977 1.21 9.33 5.24
N GLU A 978 0.02 9.16 5.80
CA GLU A 978 -0.47 7.95 6.47
C GLU A 978 -1.94 7.69 6.10
N PRO A 979 -2.52 6.54 6.48
CA PRO A 979 -3.88 6.17 6.06
C PRO A 979 -4.99 7.16 6.44
N ILE A 980 -6.01 7.30 5.58
CA ILE A 980 -7.22 8.10 5.84
C ILE A 980 -8.38 7.19 6.23
N PHE A 981 -8.69 7.15 7.52
CA PHE A 981 -9.84 6.40 8.07
C PHE A 981 -11.04 7.32 8.37
N SER A 982 -10.77 8.60 8.63
CA SER A 982 -11.81 9.61 8.82
C SER A 982 -12.60 9.81 7.53
N SER A 983 -13.93 9.68 7.61
CA SER A 983 -14.80 10.06 6.49
C SER A 983 -14.73 11.57 6.21
N PRO A 984 -14.72 12.00 4.93
CA PRO A 984 -14.72 13.41 4.58
C PRO A 984 -16.04 14.11 4.93
N CYS A 985 -15.96 15.37 5.31
CA CYS A 985 -17.06 16.28 5.57
C CYS A 985 -16.95 17.50 4.65
N THR A 986 -18.06 18.12 4.25
CA THR A 986 -18.07 19.30 3.40
C THR A 986 -18.56 20.53 4.16
N SER A 987 -18.03 21.71 3.81
CA SER A 987 -18.61 22.99 4.25
C SER A 987 -20.07 23.12 3.84
N ALA A 988 -20.85 23.96 4.54
CA ALA A 988 -22.25 24.23 4.21
C ALA A 988 -22.43 24.84 2.80
N SER A 989 -21.42 25.55 2.29
CA SER A 989 -21.40 26.09 0.92
C SER A 989 -20.86 25.10 -0.12
N GLU A 990 -20.50 23.88 0.28
CA GLU A 990 -19.87 22.86 -0.58
C GLU A 990 -18.65 23.40 -1.36
N GLN A 991 -17.79 24.18 -0.70
CA GLN A 991 -16.54 24.70 -1.31
C GLN A 991 -15.28 24.07 -0.70
N GLU A 992 -15.38 23.61 0.54
CA GLU A 992 -14.28 23.05 1.32
C GLU A 992 -14.62 21.63 1.76
N ILE A 993 -13.59 20.79 1.85
CA ILE A 993 -13.63 19.39 2.25
C ILE A 993 -12.67 19.22 3.43
N PHE A 994 -13.20 18.70 4.55
CA PHE A 994 -12.48 18.48 5.78
C PHE A 994 -12.34 16.98 6.08
N PHE A 995 -11.15 16.54 6.49
CA PHE A 995 -10.92 15.15 6.87
C PHE A 995 -9.68 15.02 7.76
N GLY A 996 -9.66 13.99 8.61
CA GLY A 996 -8.49 13.62 9.41
C GLY A 996 -7.64 12.54 8.74
N SER A 997 -6.37 12.44 9.13
CA SER A 997 -5.50 11.33 8.73
C SER A 997 -4.73 10.77 9.93
N HIS A 998 -4.19 9.56 9.75
CA HIS A 998 -3.33 8.89 10.73
C HIS A 998 -1.92 9.50 10.80
N ASP A 999 -1.61 10.51 9.99
CA ASP A 999 -0.35 11.27 10.06
C ASP A 999 -0.39 12.39 11.10
N CYS A 1000 -1.42 12.38 11.95
CA CYS A 1000 -1.67 13.38 12.99
C CYS A 1000 -1.99 14.77 12.41
N PHE A 1001 -2.71 14.83 11.28
CA PHE A 1001 -3.23 16.10 10.74
C PHE A 1001 -4.74 16.06 10.47
N ILE A 1002 -5.35 17.24 10.59
CA ILE A 1002 -6.67 17.58 10.02
C ILE A 1002 -6.42 18.45 8.79
N TYR A 1003 -7.04 18.09 7.67
CA TYR A 1003 -6.85 18.74 6.38
C TYR A 1003 -8.11 19.48 5.94
N CYS A 1004 -7.91 20.62 5.28
CA CYS A 1004 -8.92 21.30 4.48
C CYS A 1004 -8.46 21.42 3.04
N CYS A 1005 -9.25 20.86 2.12
CA CYS A 1005 -9.03 20.97 0.69
C CYS A 1005 -10.19 21.72 0.03
N SER A 1006 -9.89 22.49 -1.01
CA SER A 1006 -10.90 23.03 -1.91
C SER A 1006 -11.58 21.92 -2.72
N MET A 1007 -12.75 22.19 -3.30
CA MET A 1007 -13.43 21.27 -4.22
C MET A 1007 -12.60 20.87 -5.46
N LYS A 1008 -11.52 21.61 -5.77
CA LYS A 1008 -10.58 21.28 -6.85
C LYS A 1008 -9.41 20.38 -6.40
N GLY A 1009 -9.38 19.96 -5.14
CA GLY A 1009 -8.34 19.12 -4.57
C GLY A 1009 -7.10 19.88 -4.09
N HIS A 1010 -7.11 21.21 -4.08
CA HIS A 1010 -5.99 22.01 -3.56
C HIS A 1010 -6.09 22.17 -2.04
N LEU A 1011 -4.98 21.91 -1.33
CA LEU A 1011 -4.84 22.19 0.09
C LEU A 1011 -5.09 23.69 0.37
N GLN A 1012 -5.99 23.99 1.31
CA GLN A 1012 -6.20 25.33 1.82
C GLN A 1012 -5.39 25.54 3.10
N TRP A 1013 -5.51 24.60 4.03
CA TRP A 1013 -4.75 24.57 5.27
C TRP A 1013 -4.69 23.14 5.82
N LYS A 1014 -3.74 22.89 6.72
CA LYS A 1014 -3.69 21.68 7.55
C LYS A 1014 -3.35 22.06 8.98
N PHE A 1015 -3.87 21.30 9.93
CA PHE A 1015 -3.68 21.52 11.36
C PHE A 1015 -3.09 20.26 11.99
N GLU A 1016 -1.99 20.41 12.73
CA GLU A 1016 -1.30 19.31 13.41
C GLU A 1016 -1.98 18.94 14.73
N THR A 1017 -2.34 17.67 14.89
CA THR A 1017 -2.90 17.11 16.12
C THR A 1017 -1.84 16.32 16.89
N THR A 1018 -2.08 16.00 18.15
CA THR A 1018 -1.13 15.24 18.98
C THR A 1018 -1.16 13.74 18.76
N SER A 1019 -2.21 13.23 18.09
CA SER A 1019 -2.37 11.81 17.76
C SER A 1019 -3.19 11.65 16.48
N ARG A 1020 -3.38 10.40 16.04
CA ARG A 1020 -4.08 10.05 14.80
C ARG A 1020 -5.52 10.55 14.82
N VAL A 1021 -6.05 10.92 13.65
CA VAL A 1021 -7.44 11.42 13.54
C VAL A 1021 -8.32 10.38 12.84
N TYR A 1022 -9.08 9.63 13.64
CA TYR A 1022 -10.07 8.67 13.15
C TYR A 1022 -11.47 9.30 12.99
N SER A 1023 -11.79 10.27 13.84
CA SER A 1023 -13.11 10.89 13.87
C SER A 1023 -13.38 11.70 12.60
N THR A 1024 -14.63 11.66 12.13
CA THR A 1024 -15.09 12.54 11.06
C THR A 1024 -15.29 13.95 11.61
N PRO A 1025 -14.68 14.99 11.01
CA PRO A 1025 -14.89 16.37 11.42
C PRO A 1025 -16.36 16.80 11.31
N PHE A 1026 -16.78 17.73 12.18
CA PHE A 1026 -18.12 18.30 12.19
C PHE A 1026 -18.06 19.81 12.06
N VAL A 1027 -18.61 20.33 10.97
CA VAL A 1027 -18.72 21.77 10.67
C VAL A 1027 -20.01 22.33 11.29
N PHE A 1028 -19.92 23.45 12.01
CA PHE A 1028 -21.05 24.12 12.66
C PHE A 1028 -20.90 25.65 12.69
N ARG A 1029 -21.99 26.37 12.95
CA ARG A 1029 -21.96 27.84 13.09
C ARG A 1029 -21.64 28.23 14.53
N ASN A 1030 -20.79 29.24 14.70
CA ASN A 1030 -20.60 29.86 16.00
C ASN A 1030 -21.83 30.74 16.32
N HIS A 1031 -22.48 30.50 17.46
CA HIS A 1031 -23.65 31.28 17.88
C HIS A 1031 -23.28 32.56 18.65
N ASN A 1032 -22.02 32.72 19.06
CA ASN A 1032 -21.57 33.83 19.91
C ASN A 1032 -20.87 34.97 19.13
N HIS A 1033 -20.29 34.68 17.94
CA HIS A 1033 -19.64 35.67 17.08
C HIS A 1033 -20.21 35.64 15.66
N THR A 1034 -20.12 36.79 14.99
CA THR A 1034 -20.69 37.07 13.66
C THR A 1034 -20.31 36.03 12.60
N ASN A 1035 -21.27 35.21 12.16
CA ASN A 1035 -21.26 34.40 10.92
C ASN A 1035 -20.06 33.45 10.69
N GLU A 1036 -19.23 33.21 11.69
CA GLU A 1036 -18.05 32.33 11.61
C GLU A 1036 -18.46 30.85 11.66
N MET A 1037 -17.82 30.05 10.81
CA MET A 1037 -17.98 28.60 10.73
C MET A 1037 -16.82 27.93 11.47
N LEU A 1038 -17.15 27.03 12.38
CA LEU A 1038 -16.19 26.27 13.18
C LEU A 1038 -16.19 24.80 12.75
N LEU A 1039 -15.09 24.12 13.04
CA LEU A 1039 -14.85 22.70 12.78
C LEU A 1039 -14.46 22.01 14.09
N ALA A 1040 -15.24 21.00 14.50
CA ALA A 1040 -14.90 20.12 15.61
C ALA A 1040 -14.33 18.79 15.10
N ALA A 1041 -13.20 18.35 15.62
CA ALA A 1041 -12.63 17.04 15.32
C ALA A 1041 -11.86 16.49 16.54
N ALA A 1042 -11.77 15.17 16.66
CA ALA A 1042 -11.09 14.51 17.77
C ALA A 1042 -9.96 13.57 17.30
N SER A 1043 -8.81 13.63 18.00
CA SER A 1043 -7.70 12.70 17.84
C SER A 1043 -7.83 11.53 18.83
N THR A 1044 -7.17 10.40 18.50
CA THR A 1044 -7.34 9.14 19.23
C THR A 1044 -6.84 9.17 20.67
N ASP A 1045 -6.00 10.14 21.02
CA ASP A 1045 -5.54 10.40 22.40
C ASP A 1045 -6.58 11.13 23.28
N GLY A 1046 -7.78 11.39 22.76
CA GLY A 1046 -8.87 12.00 23.51
C GLY A 1046 -8.96 13.52 23.38
N LYS A 1047 -8.07 14.16 22.61
CA LYS A 1047 -8.17 15.62 22.38
C LYS A 1047 -9.22 15.96 21.34
N LEU A 1048 -10.08 16.91 21.69
CA LEU A 1048 -11.10 17.50 20.87
C LEU A 1048 -10.68 18.93 20.49
N TRP A 1049 -10.55 19.16 19.19
CA TRP A 1049 -10.05 20.37 18.56
C TRP A 1049 -11.21 21.18 17.97
N ILE A 1050 -11.29 22.47 18.29
CA ILE A 1050 -12.20 23.42 17.63
C ILE A 1050 -11.36 24.38 16.81
N LEU A 1051 -11.54 24.33 15.50
CA LEU A 1051 -10.81 25.14 14.53
C LEU A 1051 -11.78 26.10 13.82
N GLU A 1052 -11.30 27.27 13.40
CA GLU A 1052 -12.02 28.06 12.41
C GLU A 1052 -11.96 27.35 11.05
N SER A 1053 -13.10 27.13 10.40
CA SER A 1053 -13.17 26.26 9.22
C SER A 1053 -12.41 26.80 8.01
N LYS A 1054 -12.29 28.13 7.88
CA LYS A 1054 -11.64 28.76 6.71
C LYS A 1054 -10.12 28.86 6.84
N SER A 1055 -9.60 29.16 8.03
CA SER A 1055 -8.17 29.39 8.25
C SER A 1055 -7.46 28.18 8.88
N GLY A 1056 -8.21 27.28 9.53
CA GLY A 1056 -7.64 26.21 10.36
C GLY A 1056 -7.09 26.72 11.69
N GLN A 1057 -7.34 27.98 12.07
CA GLN A 1057 -6.86 28.56 13.32
C GLN A 1057 -7.53 27.88 14.52
N LEU A 1058 -6.71 27.47 15.49
CA LEU A 1058 -7.18 26.86 16.73
C LEU A 1058 -7.95 27.87 17.59
N GLN A 1059 -9.20 27.55 17.90
CA GLN A 1059 -10.06 28.33 18.79
C GLN A 1059 -10.03 27.77 20.21
N SER A 1060 -10.13 26.45 20.35
CA SER A 1060 -10.07 25.79 21.65
C SER A 1060 -9.72 24.31 21.55
N VAL A 1061 -9.26 23.74 22.67
CA VAL A 1061 -8.98 22.32 22.84
C VAL A 1061 -9.56 21.83 24.16
N TYR A 1062 -10.13 20.63 24.13
CA TYR A 1062 -10.58 19.92 25.31
C TYR A 1062 -10.01 18.50 25.32
N GLU A 1063 -9.66 17.98 26.50
CA GLU A 1063 -9.09 16.64 26.65
C GLU A 1063 -10.09 15.73 27.36
N LEU A 1064 -10.52 14.69 26.65
CA LEU A 1064 -11.35 13.63 27.21
C LEU A 1064 -10.47 12.61 27.95
N PRO A 1065 -10.99 11.93 29.00
CA PRO A 1065 -10.16 11.07 29.85
C PRO A 1065 -9.70 9.75 29.22
N GLY A 1066 -10.01 9.49 27.95
CA GLY A 1066 -9.71 8.23 27.28
C GLY A 1066 -9.74 8.37 25.76
N GLU A 1067 -9.41 7.28 25.08
CA GLU A 1067 -9.33 7.26 23.62
C GLU A 1067 -10.67 7.58 22.96
N VAL A 1068 -10.62 8.22 21.79
CA VAL A 1068 -11.80 8.65 21.03
C VAL A 1068 -11.75 8.14 19.60
N PHE A 1069 -12.73 7.31 19.25
CA PHE A 1069 -13.01 6.84 17.89
C PHE A 1069 -14.37 7.34 17.38
N SER A 1070 -15.23 7.77 18.31
CA SER A 1070 -16.50 8.43 18.04
C SER A 1070 -16.27 9.80 17.36
N SER A 1071 -17.18 10.20 16.48
CA SER A 1071 -17.13 11.51 15.84
C SER A 1071 -18.01 12.53 16.58
N PRO A 1072 -17.58 13.78 16.75
CA PRO A 1072 -18.37 14.81 17.41
C PRO A 1072 -19.64 15.13 16.61
N VAL A 1073 -20.71 15.45 17.32
CA VAL A 1073 -21.94 16.04 16.75
C VAL A 1073 -22.26 17.30 17.54
N VAL A 1074 -22.50 18.40 16.84
CA VAL A 1074 -22.76 19.71 17.46
C VAL A 1074 -24.19 20.17 17.15
N TRP A 1075 -24.91 20.58 18.18
CA TRP A 1075 -26.19 21.28 18.08
C TRP A 1075 -26.18 22.53 18.94
N GLU A 1076 -26.41 23.69 18.33
CA GLU A 1076 -26.27 24.99 19.00
C GLU A 1076 -24.89 25.12 19.64
N SER A 1077 -24.82 25.29 20.96
CA SER A 1077 -23.57 25.32 21.73
C SER A 1077 -23.24 23.98 22.41
N LEU A 1078 -23.89 22.89 22.04
CA LEU A 1078 -23.70 21.57 22.64
C LEU A 1078 -22.94 20.64 21.72
N LEU A 1079 -21.82 20.12 22.20
CA LEU A 1079 -21.03 19.12 21.51
C LEU A 1079 -21.15 17.77 22.21
N ILE A 1080 -21.52 16.75 21.45
CA ILE A 1080 -21.77 15.39 21.94
C ILE A 1080 -20.76 14.44 21.29
N ILE A 1081 -20.10 13.62 22.12
CA ILE A 1081 -19.08 12.68 21.65
C ILE A 1081 -18.95 11.47 22.58
N GLY A 1082 -18.71 10.29 22.01
CA GLY A 1082 -18.41 9.06 22.75
C GLY A 1082 -16.93 8.92 23.07
N CYS A 1083 -16.61 8.33 24.22
CA CYS A 1083 -15.24 8.04 24.65
C CYS A 1083 -15.10 6.59 25.10
N ARG A 1084 -13.90 6.00 24.92
CA ARG A 1084 -13.61 4.63 25.34
C ARG A 1084 -13.46 4.46 26.85
N ASN A 1085 -13.61 5.52 27.64
CA ASN A 1085 -13.75 5.43 29.09
C ASN A 1085 -15.17 5.07 29.56
N ASN A 1086 -15.99 4.50 28.68
CA ASN A 1086 -17.38 4.08 28.90
C ASN A 1086 -18.42 5.20 28.94
N TYR A 1087 -18.06 6.45 28.66
CA TYR A 1087 -19.00 7.56 28.73
C TYR A 1087 -19.27 8.20 27.36
N VAL A 1088 -20.51 8.65 27.19
CA VAL A 1088 -20.86 9.71 26.23
C VAL A 1088 -20.86 11.05 26.98
N TYR A 1089 -20.23 12.06 26.38
CA TYR A 1089 -20.10 13.41 26.93
C TYR A 1089 -20.98 14.38 26.16
N CYS A 1090 -21.58 15.32 26.88
CA CYS A 1090 -22.17 16.54 26.33
C CYS A 1090 -21.44 17.74 26.94
N LEU A 1091 -20.81 18.52 26.07
CA LEU A 1091 -19.99 19.66 26.42
C LEU A 1091 -20.67 20.96 25.98
N ASP A 1092 -20.71 21.94 26.89
CA ASP A 1092 -21.08 23.32 26.58
C ASP A 1092 -19.90 24.07 25.96
N LEU A 1093 -20.14 24.69 24.81
CA LEU A 1093 -19.25 25.61 24.11
C LEU A 1093 -19.63 27.05 24.50
N SER A 1094 -19.16 27.54 25.65
CA SER A 1094 -19.43 28.91 26.08
C SER A 1094 -18.31 29.87 25.64
N GLY A 1095 -18.70 30.95 24.96
CA GLY A 1095 -17.95 32.21 24.99
C GLY A 1095 -18.50 33.05 26.14
N ASP A 1096 -17.63 33.74 26.87
CA ASP A 1096 -17.95 34.39 28.13
C ASP A 1096 -19.21 35.29 28.01
N LYS A 1097 -20.27 34.95 28.75
CA LYS A 1097 -21.30 35.93 29.09
C LYS A 1097 -21.09 36.26 30.55
N GLY A 1098 -20.25 37.27 30.79
CA GLY A 1098 -20.36 38.07 32.00
C GLY A 1098 -21.79 38.62 32.10
N ASN A 1099 -22.58 38.03 33.00
CA ASN A 1099 -23.54 38.73 33.87
C ASN A 1099 -24.19 37.72 34.84
N GLU A 1100 -23.77 37.84 36.10
CA GLU A 1100 -24.51 37.65 37.35
C GLU A 1100 -25.59 36.55 37.40
N VAL A 1101 -25.23 35.42 38.01
CA VAL A 1101 -26.20 34.67 38.84
C VAL A 1101 -26.06 35.21 40.26
N GLN A 1102 -26.99 36.09 40.65
CA GLN A 1102 -27.26 36.35 42.05
C GLN A 1102 -27.68 35.03 42.71
N SER A 1103 -26.95 34.73 43.78
CA SER A 1103 -27.30 33.87 44.89
C SER A 1103 -28.80 33.81 45.19
N LEU A 1104 -29.34 32.61 45.35
CA LEU A 1104 -30.38 32.32 46.33
C LEU A 1104 -30.25 30.85 46.76
N GLU A 1105 -29.63 30.68 47.93
CA GLU A 1105 -29.92 29.57 48.84
C GLU A 1105 -31.43 29.51 49.11
N TYR A 1106 -31.99 28.31 49.23
CA TYR A 1106 -32.63 27.79 50.45
C TYR A 1106 -33.33 26.45 50.16
N THR A 1107 -32.95 25.44 50.95
CA THR A 1107 -33.63 24.16 51.28
C THR A 1107 -33.93 23.13 50.20
#